data_AF-A0A2N2XPF2-F1
#
_entry.id   AF-A0A2N2XPF2-F1
#
_cell.length_a   1.000
_cell.length_b   1.000
_cell.length_c   1.000
_cell.angle_alpha   90.00
_cell.angle_beta   90.00
_cell.angle_gamma   90.00
#
_symmetry.space_group_name_H-M   'P 1'
#
loop_
_entity.id
_entity.type
_entity.pdbx_description
1 polymer ?
#
loop_
_entity_poly.entity_id
_entity_poly.type
_entity_poly.pdbx_seq_one_letter_code
_entity_poly.pdbx_strand_id
1 'polypeptide(L)'
;MRLFFIIISLLFAIQVSAQNHCKYVSEFDSLTRLSEQDLFYLSKVPVLEVNRTLLKSTLPPVVDNSTQPYFRPIWAQSDYCCGQAASILYMFTYEMNRLRDLPSNVTSNQYPTHFAWNWMNGPDNNRGVSYMNSLELLKFTGTPNVTDWGGTPDFGGGTRWMSGYSKYYNGMQNKVDEYYSLNVGTPDGIMVLKNWLHNHNENSTVGGVACIYILFTNPAETLPAGTAEAGKLVITQWGASANHGMVILGYNDSIRWDYNNDGMYTNNIDINGDGVVDVKDWEIGGVKLVNDFGTGWANGGYCYAMYKTLADKFGQGGIWNNAVHVVKPKQTYAPLLTYKVILEHSSRREISIEAGVSSNLTDTIPQHTIENTIVNFQGGDKYMLGGTNPSDLSMEFGVDVTPLLNYIQSGQPARFFFRVREYDRDLPSDGQVTSFSIMDYSSGIIETSNPNTPLSIVDNSITSLWIDYTPVFNRPEIVEDTLSGITLYENLNQQLTATGGQPPYKWKMRMNYTEQETQESFPNVTATQLNLGSWTSGKAEVLLNFSFPFYNKSYTKMYVHTDGFITFESEDLPWVYFYDEDKTTLMKYFRGIAVFASEIEMLGGTNGTWMEQYSDSIVIRWNGTVPDYLGGHYEVNFAVKLRSDGSISYYYSNSETHGFQWVAGASNGDYTNWQHLSFSNSTFTINGE
;
A
#
# COMPACT_ATOMS: atom_id res chain seq x y z
N MET A 1 -31.39 40.60 -20.52
CA MET A 1 -32.34 39.92 -19.60
C MET A 1 -32.54 38.44 -19.92
N ARG A 2 -32.93 38.05 -21.15
CA ARG A 2 -33.06 36.63 -21.54
C ARG A 2 -31.77 35.81 -21.43
N LEU A 3 -30.62 36.36 -21.81
CA LEU A 3 -29.31 35.68 -21.69
C LEU A 3 -28.90 35.46 -20.21
N PHE A 4 -29.25 36.39 -19.33
CA PHE A 4 -28.98 36.31 -17.89
C PHE A 4 -29.84 35.24 -17.21
N PHE A 5 -31.10 35.11 -17.62
CA PHE A 5 -31.97 34.01 -17.20
C PHE A 5 -31.48 32.65 -17.69
N ILE A 6 -30.99 32.55 -18.93
CA ILE A 6 -30.45 31.29 -19.46
C ILE A 6 -29.17 30.87 -18.71
N ILE A 7 -28.29 31.81 -18.36
CA ILE A 7 -27.07 31.52 -17.58
C ILE A 7 -27.42 31.11 -16.14
N ILE A 8 -28.40 31.76 -15.50
CA ILE A 8 -28.89 31.36 -14.17
C ILE A 8 -29.58 29.99 -14.24
N SER A 9 -30.39 29.73 -15.27
CA SER A 9 -31.05 28.43 -15.46
C SER A 9 -30.05 27.32 -15.78
N LEU A 10 -28.95 27.59 -16.51
CA LEU A 10 -27.86 26.65 -16.69
C LEU A 10 -27.08 26.41 -15.40
N LEU A 11 -26.79 27.46 -14.61
CA LEU A 11 -26.13 27.33 -13.31
C LEU A 11 -26.99 26.55 -12.31
N PHE A 12 -28.31 26.77 -12.30
CA PHE A 12 -29.25 25.97 -11.51
C PHE A 12 -29.39 24.54 -12.04
N ALA A 13 -29.37 24.33 -13.36
CA ALA A 13 -29.42 22.99 -13.94
C ALA A 13 -28.14 22.18 -13.68
N ILE A 14 -26.97 22.84 -13.67
CA ILE A 14 -25.68 22.23 -13.29
C ILE A 14 -25.67 21.92 -11.79
N GLN A 15 -26.18 22.83 -10.93
CA GLN A 15 -26.33 22.56 -9.49
C GLN A 15 -27.34 21.46 -9.19
N VAL A 16 -28.45 21.37 -9.94
CA VAL A 16 -29.46 20.31 -9.77
C VAL A 16 -28.97 18.98 -10.35
N SER A 17 -28.17 18.97 -11.43
CA SER A 17 -27.50 17.77 -11.95
C SER A 17 -26.44 17.23 -10.97
N ALA A 18 -25.63 18.12 -10.38
CA ALA A 18 -24.68 17.77 -9.32
C ALA A 18 -25.38 17.29 -8.04
N GLN A 19 -26.54 17.86 -7.69
CA GLN A 19 -27.37 17.38 -6.57
C GLN A 19 -28.11 16.07 -6.87
N ASN A 20 -28.44 15.79 -8.14
CA ASN A 20 -29.14 14.57 -8.53
C ASN A 20 -28.20 13.36 -8.61
N HIS A 21 -26.91 13.55 -8.89
CA HIS A 21 -25.92 12.46 -8.76
C HIS A 21 -25.65 12.08 -7.29
N CYS A 22 -25.89 13.00 -6.35
CA CYS A 22 -25.77 12.76 -4.91
C CYS A 22 -27.06 12.20 -4.26
N LYS A 23 -28.18 12.14 -4.99
CA LYS A 23 -29.51 11.76 -4.45
C LYS A 23 -29.92 10.30 -4.69
N TYR A 24 -29.11 9.51 -5.38
CA TYR A 24 -29.37 8.09 -5.63
C TYR A 24 -28.21 7.18 -5.20
N VAL A 25 -27.52 7.51 -4.10
CA VAL A 25 -26.97 6.43 -3.27
C VAL A 25 -28.17 5.89 -2.49
N SER A 26 -29.01 5.10 -3.17
CA SER A 26 -30.11 4.39 -2.53
C SER A 26 -29.53 3.53 -1.41
N GLU A 27 -30.29 3.30 -0.34
CA GLU A 27 -29.93 2.50 0.85
C GLU A 27 -29.54 1.02 0.55
N PHE A 28 -29.32 0.67 -0.72
CA PHE A 28 -28.83 -0.63 -1.19
C PHE A 28 -27.65 -0.55 -2.17
N ASP A 29 -27.17 0.63 -2.55
CA ASP A 29 -25.91 0.79 -3.30
C ASP A 29 -24.79 1.13 -2.31
N SER A 30 -24.60 0.22 -1.35
CA SER A 30 -23.66 0.39 -0.25
C SER A 30 -22.26 0.53 -0.83
N LEU A 31 -21.57 1.64 -0.51
CA LEU A 31 -20.11 1.69 -0.54
C LEU A 31 -19.59 0.34 -0.05
N THR A 32 -18.90 -0.38 -0.94
CA THR A 32 -18.48 -1.75 -0.68
C THR A 32 -17.63 -1.73 0.58
N ARG A 33 -17.92 -2.64 1.51
CA ARG A 33 -17.10 -2.77 2.72
C ARG A 33 -15.68 -3.12 2.29
N LEU A 34 -14.70 -2.60 3.02
CA LEU A 34 -13.34 -3.13 2.98
C LEU A 34 -13.43 -4.64 3.13
N SER A 35 -12.76 -5.37 2.23
CA SER A 35 -12.75 -6.83 2.33
C SER A 35 -12.00 -7.24 3.59
N GLU A 36 -12.17 -8.49 4.05
CA GLU A 36 -11.29 -9.05 5.09
C GLU A 36 -9.81 -8.90 4.72
N GLN A 37 -9.55 -8.81 3.41
CA GLN A 37 -8.23 -8.58 2.86
C GLN A 37 -7.64 -7.22 3.07
N ASP A 38 -8.45 -6.20 2.81
CA ASP A 38 -8.08 -4.86 3.19
C ASP A 38 -7.87 -4.80 4.71
N LEU A 39 -8.79 -5.32 5.51
CA LEU A 39 -8.72 -5.19 6.97
C LEU A 39 -7.44 -5.79 7.57
N PHE A 40 -7.00 -6.97 7.13
CA PHE A 40 -5.74 -7.52 7.63
C PHE A 40 -4.52 -6.78 7.08
N TYR A 41 -4.47 -6.44 5.79
CA TYR A 41 -3.35 -5.68 5.22
C TYR A 41 -3.11 -4.39 6.01
N LEU A 42 -4.21 -3.70 6.27
CA LEU A 42 -4.19 -2.44 6.99
C LEU A 42 -3.78 -2.61 8.47
N SER A 43 -4.00 -3.78 9.07
CA SER A 43 -3.53 -4.06 10.44
C SER A 43 -2.00 -4.10 10.56
N LYS A 44 -1.28 -4.22 9.43
CA LYS A 44 0.18 -4.31 9.36
C LYS A 44 0.88 -2.98 9.10
N VAL A 45 0.13 -1.89 8.98
CA VAL A 45 0.71 -0.55 8.82
C VAL A 45 1.62 -0.23 10.02
N PRO A 46 2.90 0.15 9.80
CA PRO A 46 3.84 0.43 10.87
C PRO A 46 3.28 1.42 11.88
N VAL A 47 3.46 1.15 13.17
CA VAL A 47 3.02 2.08 14.23
C VAL A 47 3.92 3.32 14.22
N LEU A 48 3.33 4.49 14.40
CA LEU A 48 4.08 5.74 14.53
C LEU A 48 4.93 5.70 15.81
N GLU A 49 6.23 5.57 15.64
CA GLU A 49 7.17 5.76 16.75
C GLU A 49 7.33 7.24 17.06
N VAL A 50 7.17 7.58 18.34
CA VAL A 50 7.23 8.96 18.81
C VAL A 50 8.28 9.10 19.89
N ASN A 51 9.16 10.09 19.71
CA ASN A 51 10.04 10.51 20.79
C ASN A 51 9.20 11.18 21.89
N ARG A 52 8.91 10.45 22.96
CA ARG A 52 8.07 10.93 24.07
C ARG A 52 8.61 12.19 24.75
N THR A 53 9.90 12.51 24.63
CA THR A 53 10.46 13.76 25.18
C THR A 53 10.04 15.01 24.42
N LEU A 54 9.52 14.86 23.19
CA LEU A 54 9.03 15.97 22.36
C LEU A 54 7.52 16.21 22.53
N LEU A 55 6.82 15.29 23.19
CA LEU A 55 5.39 15.43 23.45
C LEU A 55 5.14 16.50 24.51
N LYS A 56 4.21 17.41 24.21
CA LYS A 56 3.75 18.41 25.17
C LYS A 56 2.64 17.81 26.02
N SER A 57 2.77 17.96 27.34
CA SER A 57 1.74 17.59 28.31
C SER A 57 0.60 18.61 28.39
N THR A 58 0.85 19.86 27.96
CA THR A 58 -0.15 20.93 27.90
C THR A 58 -0.24 21.42 26.46
N LEU A 59 -1.44 21.31 25.91
CA LEU A 59 -1.76 21.70 24.54
C LEU A 59 -2.85 22.78 24.54
N PRO A 60 -3.00 23.56 23.46
CA PRO A 60 -4.15 24.42 23.28
C PRO A 60 -5.45 23.61 23.39
N PRO A 61 -6.54 24.16 23.97
CA PRO A 61 -7.80 23.43 24.10
C PRO A 61 -8.49 23.19 22.75
N VAL A 62 -8.10 23.93 21.71
CA VAL A 62 -8.66 23.83 20.36
C VAL A 62 -7.55 23.95 19.34
N VAL A 63 -7.57 23.07 18.33
CA VAL A 63 -6.72 23.13 17.14
C VAL A 63 -7.60 22.92 15.91
N ASP A 64 -7.39 23.72 14.87
CA ASP A 64 -8.13 23.64 13.62
C ASP A 64 -7.21 23.86 12.41
N ASN A 65 -6.70 22.76 11.85
CA ASN A 65 -5.81 22.80 10.70
C ASN A 65 -6.53 23.13 9.39
N SER A 66 -7.88 23.19 9.37
CA SER A 66 -8.61 23.67 8.18
C SER A 66 -8.40 25.17 7.93
N THR A 67 -7.86 25.90 8.90
CA THR A 67 -7.55 27.33 8.80
C THR A 67 -6.16 27.62 8.23
N GLN A 68 -5.32 26.59 8.14
CA GLN A 68 -3.95 26.71 7.65
C GLN A 68 -3.93 26.84 6.11
N PRO A 69 -2.95 27.56 5.53
CA PRO A 69 -2.84 27.70 4.08
C PRO A 69 -2.62 26.36 3.36
N TYR A 70 -2.15 25.33 4.09
CA TYR A 70 -1.92 23.98 3.60
C TYR A 70 -3.21 23.18 3.45
N PHE A 71 -4.36 23.65 3.94
CA PHE A 71 -5.64 22.99 3.72
C PHE A 71 -6.31 23.48 2.42
N ARG A 72 -6.71 22.53 1.57
CA ARG A 72 -7.36 22.85 0.29
C ARG A 72 -8.86 23.15 0.47
N PRO A 73 -9.50 23.87 -0.47
CA PRO A 73 -10.95 24.05 -0.48
C PRO A 73 -11.71 22.71 -0.49
N ILE A 74 -12.88 22.66 0.14
CA ILE A 74 -13.74 21.46 0.16
C ILE A 74 -14.07 21.01 -1.27
N TRP A 75 -13.98 19.70 -1.49
CA TRP A 75 -14.32 19.05 -2.76
C TRP A 75 -15.44 18.04 -2.57
N ALA A 76 -16.15 17.77 -3.67
CA ALA A 76 -17.22 16.80 -3.74
C ALA A 76 -16.76 15.63 -4.60
N GLN A 77 -16.79 14.42 -4.06
CA GLN A 77 -16.30 13.24 -4.74
C GLN A 77 -17.13 12.90 -5.97
N SER A 78 -16.43 12.41 -6.98
CA SER A 78 -16.98 11.60 -8.05
C SER A 78 -16.64 10.14 -7.80
N ASP A 79 -17.49 9.24 -8.28
CA ASP A 79 -17.26 7.79 -8.23
C ASP A 79 -16.95 7.26 -6.82
N TYR A 80 -16.21 6.15 -6.70
CA TYR A 80 -15.89 5.47 -5.45
C TYR A 80 -14.50 5.82 -4.90
N CYS A 81 -14.04 7.08 -5.07
CA CYS A 81 -12.67 7.49 -4.76
C CYS A 81 -12.45 8.07 -3.35
N CYS A 82 -13.33 7.77 -2.38
CA CYS A 82 -13.28 8.35 -1.03
C CYS A 82 -11.94 8.12 -0.30
N GLY A 83 -11.32 6.95 -0.51
CA GLY A 83 -9.99 6.67 0.02
C GLY A 83 -8.92 7.64 -0.51
N GLN A 84 -8.94 7.93 -1.80
CA GLN A 84 -7.99 8.84 -2.45
C GLN A 84 -8.30 10.29 -2.11
N ALA A 85 -9.59 10.63 -1.94
CA ALA A 85 -10.01 11.93 -1.47
C ALA A 85 -9.44 12.22 -0.07
N ALA A 86 -9.58 11.28 0.86
CA ALA A 86 -9.03 11.40 2.21
C ALA A 86 -7.49 11.43 2.20
N SER A 87 -6.85 10.43 1.59
CA SER A 87 -5.39 10.26 1.70
C SER A 87 -4.56 11.15 0.79
N ILE A 88 -4.97 11.39 -0.45
CA ILE A 88 -4.18 12.14 -1.43
C ILE A 88 -4.63 13.59 -1.46
N LEU A 89 -5.91 13.80 -1.73
CA LEU A 89 -6.46 15.13 -1.95
C LEU A 89 -6.46 15.96 -0.66
N TYR A 90 -6.84 15.40 0.49
CA TYR A 90 -6.75 16.12 1.77
C TYR A 90 -5.40 15.90 2.48
N MET A 91 -5.07 14.68 2.90
CA MET A 91 -3.93 14.44 3.80
C MET A 91 -2.56 14.67 3.13
N PHE A 92 -2.24 13.97 2.04
CA PHE A 92 -0.95 14.10 1.37
C PHE A 92 -0.72 15.51 0.84
N THR A 93 -1.74 16.13 0.24
CA THR A 93 -1.70 17.53 -0.18
C THR A 93 -1.36 18.44 0.99
N TYR A 94 -2.02 18.28 2.14
CA TYR A 94 -1.73 19.07 3.33
C TYR A 94 -0.28 18.88 3.81
N GLU A 95 0.15 17.65 4.00
CA GLU A 95 1.49 17.35 4.54
C GLU A 95 2.60 17.80 3.60
N MET A 96 2.45 17.58 2.29
CA MET A 96 3.45 17.99 1.30
C MET A 96 3.56 19.51 1.24
N ASN A 97 2.43 20.21 1.26
CA ASN A 97 2.40 21.66 1.22
C ASN A 97 2.85 22.30 2.53
N ARG A 98 2.63 21.67 3.69
CA ARG A 98 3.24 22.06 4.97
C ARG A 98 4.76 22.01 4.88
N LEU A 99 5.32 20.92 4.34
CA LEU A 99 6.77 20.76 4.17
C LEU A 99 7.38 21.73 3.15
N ARG A 100 6.63 22.10 2.11
CA ARG A 100 7.08 23.02 1.05
C ARG A 100 6.70 24.49 1.29
N ASP A 101 5.96 24.76 2.37
CA ASP A 101 5.33 26.05 2.66
C ASP A 101 4.53 26.63 1.47
N LEU A 102 3.63 25.81 0.92
CA LEU A 102 2.84 26.14 -0.26
C LEU A 102 1.34 26.27 0.06
N PRO A 103 0.60 27.18 -0.57
CA PRO A 103 -0.84 27.27 -0.36
C PRO A 103 -1.58 26.18 -1.16
N SER A 104 -2.49 25.47 -0.51
CA SER A 104 -3.28 24.38 -1.10
C SER A 104 -4.53 24.84 -1.85
N ASN A 105 -4.81 26.13 -1.91
CA ASN A 105 -5.88 26.69 -2.76
C ASN A 105 -5.44 26.89 -4.23
N VAL A 106 -4.19 26.54 -4.56
CA VAL A 106 -3.63 26.61 -5.92
C VAL A 106 -3.58 25.21 -6.53
N THR A 107 -4.13 25.03 -7.73
CA THR A 107 -4.24 23.73 -8.41
C THR A 107 -2.90 23.02 -8.62
N SER A 108 -1.82 23.75 -8.92
CA SER A 108 -0.48 23.17 -9.11
C SER A 108 0.13 22.58 -7.82
N ASN A 109 -0.42 22.95 -6.66
CA ASN A 109 0.00 22.46 -5.34
C ASN A 109 -0.96 21.37 -4.83
N GLN A 110 -1.98 20.98 -5.61
CA GLN A 110 -2.92 19.92 -5.24
C GLN A 110 -2.56 18.62 -5.97
N TYR A 111 -2.99 17.50 -5.40
CA TYR A 111 -2.78 16.17 -5.98
C TYR A 111 -4.13 15.49 -6.31
N PRO A 112 -4.25 14.81 -7.46
CA PRO A 112 -5.50 14.26 -7.96
C PRO A 112 -5.88 12.96 -7.25
N THR A 113 -7.18 12.67 -7.18
CA THR A 113 -7.68 11.39 -6.67
C THR A 113 -7.54 10.29 -7.73
N HIS A 114 -7.85 10.61 -8.98
CA HIS A 114 -8.00 9.61 -10.04
C HIS A 114 -6.69 9.07 -10.61
N PHE A 115 -5.55 9.75 -10.40
CA PHE A 115 -4.27 9.15 -10.81
C PHE A 115 -4.03 7.82 -10.10
N ALA A 116 -4.11 7.79 -8.76
CA ALA A 116 -3.89 6.55 -8.01
C ALA A 116 -5.09 5.59 -8.13
N TRP A 117 -6.32 6.12 -8.10
CA TRP A 117 -7.54 5.31 -8.13
C TRP A 117 -7.64 4.48 -9.43
N ASN A 118 -7.33 5.07 -10.59
CA ASN A 118 -7.53 4.44 -11.90
C ASN A 118 -6.58 3.25 -12.18
N TRP A 119 -5.58 3.02 -11.33
CA TRP A 119 -4.75 1.80 -11.39
C TRP A 119 -5.39 0.62 -10.66
N MET A 120 -6.28 0.88 -9.69
CA MET A 120 -6.71 -0.13 -8.71
C MET A 120 -8.25 -0.31 -8.62
N ASN A 121 -9.02 0.53 -9.29
CA ASN A 121 -10.49 0.61 -9.21
C ASN A 121 -11.27 -0.49 -9.97
N GLY A 122 -10.59 -1.57 -10.38
CA GLY A 122 -11.21 -2.70 -11.07
C GLY A 122 -11.30 -2.52 -12.60
N PRO A 123 -11.99 -3.43 -13.31
CA PRO A 123 -11.98 -3.47 -14.77
C PRO A 123 -12.88 -2.40 -15.41
N ASP A 124 -13.75 -1.74 -14.62
CA ASP A 124 -14.68 -0.71 -15.08
C ASP A 124 -15.02 0.31 -13.96
N ASN A 125 -14.05 0.64 -13.12
CA ASN A 125 -14.22 1.63 -12.04
C ASN A 125 -15.31 1.24 -11.02
N ASN A 126 -15.53 -0.06 -10.86
CA ASN A 126 -16.69 -0.63 -10.18
C ASN A 126 -16.49 -0.77 -8.67
N ARG A 127 -15.36 -0.31 -8.12
CA ARG A 127 -15.04 -0.45 -6.69
C ARG A 127 -14.22 0.70 -6.13
N GLY A 128 -14.35 0.88 -4.82
CA GLY A 128 -13.44 1.72 -4.04
C GLY A 128 -12.06 1.09 -3.92
N VAL A 129 -11.08 1.92 -3.56
CA VAL A 129 -9.69 1.50 -3.35
C VAL A 129 -9.24 1.95 -1.98
N SER A 130 -8.62 1.04 -1.23
CA SER A 130 -8.03 1.37 0.06
C SER A 130 -7.03 2.52 -0.05
N TYR A 131 -7.08 3.46 0.90
CA TYR A 131 -6.23 4.62 0.85
C TYR A 131 -4.76 4.28 1.16
N MET A 132 -4.49 3.19 1.87
CA MET A 132 -3.12 2.72 2.07
C MET A 132 -2.52 2.15 0.79
N ASN A 133 -3.31 1.45 -0.04
CA ASN A 133 -2.84 0.99 -1.35
C ASN A 133 -2.43 2.18 -2.23
N SER A 134 -3.19 3.29 -2.12
CA SER A 134 -2.85 4.53 -2.81
C SER A 134 -1.58 5.17 -2.27
N LEU A 135 -1.39 5.21 -0.95
CA LEU A 135 -0.15 5.69 -0.33
C LEU A 135 1.06 4.82 -0.74
N GLU A 136 0.87 3.50 -0.85
CA GLU A 136 1.90 2.58 -1.30
C GLU A 136 2.28 2.82 -2.77
N LEU A 137 1.30 2.98 -3.67
CA LEU A 137 1.55 3.39 -5.05
C LEU A 137 2.36 4.70 -5.10
N LEU A 138 2.02 5.68 -4.26
CA LEU A 138 2.74 6.95 -4.19
C LEU A 138 4.17 6.82 -3.63
N LYS A 139 4.55 5.74 -2.93
CA LYS A 139 5.95 5.49 -2.54
C LYS A 139 6.81 5.15 -3.76
N PHE A 140 6.27 4.36 -4.69
CA PHE A 140 7.00 3.90 -5.87
C PHE A 140 6.87 4.84 -7.07
N THR A 141 5.65 5.18 -7.46
CA THR A 141 5.38 5.99 -8.65
C THR A 141 5.40 7.49 -8.37
N GLY A 142 5.00 7.90 -7.16
CA GLY A 142 4.62 9.28 -6.88
C GLY A 142 3.26 9.63 -7.49
N THR A 143 2.93 10.92 -7.58
CA THR A 143 1.67 11.40 -8.16
C THR A 143 1.85 12.75 -8.87
N PRO A 144 1.27 12.96 -10.07
CA PRO A 144 1.28 14.27 -10.71
C PRO A 144 0.51 15.28 -9.84
N ASN A 145 0.76 16.57 -10.03
CA ASN A 145 -0.16 17.57 -9.49
C ASN A 145 -1.46 17.62 -10.33
N VAL A 146 -2.49 18.28 -9.83
CA VAL A 146 -3.79 18.38 -10.52
C VAL A 146 -3.64 19.08 -11.88
N THR A 147 -2.73 20.04 -12.04
CA THR A 147 -2.49 20.70 -13.33
C THR A 147 -1.97 19.72 -14.37
N ASP A 148 -0.94 18.92 -14.05
CA ASP A 148 -0.36 17.91 -14.93
C ASP A 148 -1.36 16.78 -15.25
N TRP A 149 -2.20 16.42 -14.27
CA TRP A 149 -3.24 15.41 -14.44
C TRP A 149 -4.31 15.84 -15.46
N GLY A 150 -4.76 17.10 -15.41
CA GLY A 150 -5.74 17.65 -16.35
C GLY A 150 -6.61 18.82 -15.86
N GLY A 151 -6.35 19.35 -14.65
CA GLY A 151 -6.95 20.58 -14.13
C GLY A 151 -7.98 20.39 -13.01
N THR A 152 -8.57 19.19 -12.87
CA THR A 152 -9.43 18.82 -11.73
C THR A 152 -8.96 17.49 -11.11
N PRO A 153 -9.22 17.22 -9.82
CA PRO A 153 -8.75 15.99 -9.17
C PRO A 153 -9.21 14.68 -9.82
N ASP A 154 -10.30 14.74 -10.58
CA ASP A 154 -11.03 13.65 -11.23
C ASP A 154 -11.03 13.75 -12.77
N PHE A 155 -10.17 14.58 -13.34
CA PHE A 155 -10.17 14.85 -14.79
C PHE A 155 -10.09 13.55 -15.61
N GLY A 156 -11.05 13.39 -16.53
CA GLY A 156 -11.14 12.25 -17.44
C GLY A 156 -11.80 10.99 -16.85
N GLY A 157 -12.26 11.03 -15.60
CA GLY A 157 -13.04 9.96 -14.97
C GLY A 157 -12.25 8.69 -14.66
N GLY A 158 -12.94 7.69 -14.12
CA GLY A 158 -12.30 6.51 -13.52
C GLY A 158 -11.52 5.60 -14.47
N THR A 159 -11.76 5.65 -15.79
CA THR A 159 -11.04 4.75 -16.71
C THR A 159 -9.72 5.33 -17.18
N ARG A 160 -9.48 6.64 -17.03
CA ARG A 160 -8.36 7.31 -17.69
C ARG A 160 -7.00 6.91 -17.15
N TRP A 161 -6.07 6.55 -18.02
CA TRP A 161 -4.64 6.61 -17.70
C TRP A 161 -3.99 7.85 -18.31
N MET A 162 -3.00 8.42 -17.62
CA MET A 162 -2.32 9.63 -18.07
C MET A 162 -1.33 9.30 -19.17
N SER A 163 -1.16 10.21 -20.13
CA SER A 163 -0.09 10.16 -21.14
C SER A 163 0.75 11.43 -21.11
N GLY A 164 2.06 11.26 -21.27
CA GLY A 164 3.08 12.30 -21.34
C GLY A 164 4.21 12.07 -20.34
N TYR A 165 5.43 11.80 -20.80
CA TYR A 165 6.59 11.50 -19.97
C TYR A 165 6.88 12.58 -18.92
N SER A 166 6.82 13.86 -19.32
CA SER A 166 7.09 14.99 -18.41
C SER A 166 6.15 15.02 -17.20
N LYS A 167 4.90 14.59 -17.37
CA LYS A 167 3.92 14.53 -16.27
C LYS A 167 4.26 13.42 -15.28
N TYR A 168 4.71 12.27 -15.79
CA TYR A 168 5.21 11.17 -14.95
C TYR A 168 6.47 11.60 -14.20
N TYR A 169 7.42 12.23 -14.89
CA TYR A 169 8.63 12.75 -14.27
C TYR A 169 8.34 13.79 -13.17
N ASN A 170 7.42 14.72 -13.41
CA ASN A 170 6.94 15.65 -12.38
C ASN A 170 6.27 14.91 -11.21
N GLY A 171 5.52 13.84 -11.52
CA GLY A 171 4.85 13.00 -10.54
C GLY A 171 5.81 12.25 -9.61
N MET A 172 6.94 11.77 -10.14
CA MET A 172 7.99 11.07 -9.37
C MET A 172 8.58 11.93 -8.25
N GLN A 173 8.46 13.26 -8.33
CA GLN A 173 8.94 14.20 -7.32
C GLN A 173 7.95 14.41 -6.17
N ASN A 174 6.74 13.85 -6.27
CA ASN A 174 5.71 13.92 -5.24
C ASN A 174 5.45 12.52 -4.69
N LYS A 175 6.36 12.07 -3.81
CA LYS A 175 6.31 10.73 -3.23
C LYS A 175 5.94 10.73 -1.76
N VAL A 176 5.27 9.66 -1.36
CA VAL A 176 5.21 9.26 0.04
C VAL A 176 6.58 8.71 0.43
N ASP A 177 7.07 9.11 1.60
CA ASP A 177 8.25 8.51 2.21
C ASP A 177 7.83 7.28 3.02
N GLU A 178 6.97 7.50 4.01
CA GLU A 178 6.34 6.46 4.82
C GLU A 178 4.95 6.92 5.28
N TYR A 179 4.14 5.98 5.75
CA TYR A 179 2.88 6.24 6.44
C TYR A 179 2.76 5.32 7.65
N TYR A 180 2.01 5.75 8.66
CA TYR A 180 1.99 5.11 9.96
C TYR A 180 0.57 5.00 10.52
N SER A 181 0.34 3.97 11.31
CA SER A 181 -0.85 3.81 12.16
C SER A 181 -0.60 4.45 13.53
N LEU A 182 -1.64 5.01 14.12
CA LEU A 182 -1.64 5.60 15.45
C LEU A 182 -2.87 5.09 16.18
N ASN A 183 -2.67 4.30 17.23
CA ASN A 183 -3.76 3.81 18.07
C ASN A 183 -4.31 4.96 18.92
N VAL A 184 -5.60 5.23 18.78
CA VAL A 184 -6.34 6.30 19.47
C VAL A 184 -7.37 5.76 20.46
N GLY A 185 -7.33 4.47 20.76
CA GLY A 185 -8.23 3.83 21.72
C GLY A 185 -7.89 4.03 23.18
N THR A 186 -6.82 4.79 23.49
CA THR A 186 -6.34 5.02 24.85
C THR A 186 -6.10 6.51 25.11
N PRO A 187 -6.07 6.97 26.37
CA PRO A 187 -5.77 8.38 26.68
C PRO A 187 -4.41 8.83 26.15
N ASP A 188 -3.39 7.96 26.21
CA ASP A 188 -2.05 8.22 25.66
C ASP A 188 -2.11 8.36 24.13
N GLY A 189 -2.83 7.46 23.45
CA GLY A 189 -3.07 7.53 22.01
C GLY A 189 -3.74 8.83 21.56
N ILE A 190 -4.79 9.26 22.27
CA ILE A 190 -5.43 10.56 22.02
C ILE A 190 -4.45 11.71 22.24
N MET A 191 -3.60 11.66 23.27
CA MET A 191 -2.57 12.70 23.50
C MET A 191 -1.53 12.76 22.37
N VAL A 192 -1.11 11.61 21.84
CA VAL A 192 -0.21 11.55 20.68
C VAL A 192 -0.89 12.11 19.43
N LEU A 193 -2.16 11.79 19.18
CA LEU A 193 -2.91 12.39 18.07
C LEU A 193 -3.03 13.92 18.24
N LYS A 194 -3.33 14.42 19.44
CA LYS A 194 -3.45 15.86 19.68
C LYS A 194 -2.11 16.59 19.48
N ASN A 195 -0.99 16.00 19.88
CA ASN A 195 0.34 16.54 19.55
C ASN A 195 0.56 16.49 18.03
N TRP A 196 0.24 15.39 17.34
CA TRP A 196 0.34 15.34 15.87
C TRP A 196 -0.41 16.50 15.21
N LEU A 197 -1.68 16.70 15.59
CA LEU A 197 -2.53 17.78 15.05
C LEU A 197 -2.04 19.17 15.43
N HIS A 198 -1.35 19.35 16.56
CA HIS A 198 -0.88 20.66 17.03
C HIS A 198 0.52 21.02 16.52
N ASN A 199 1.49 20.11 16.67
CA ASN A 199 2.93 20.35 16.47
C ASN A 199 3.64 19.18 15.77
N HIS A 200 2.89 18.29 15.10
CA HIS A 200 3.39 17.17 14.30
C HIS A 200 4.27 16.17 15.09
N ASN A 201 4.11 16.14 16.41
CA ASN A 201 4.98 15.37 17.34
C ASN A 201 6.48 15.74 17.30
N GLU A 202 6.83 16.85 16.64
CA GLU A 202 8.23 17.26 16.40
C GLU A 202 8.51 18.72 16.83
N ASN A 203 7.63 19.31 17.66
CA ASN A 203 7.66 20.73 18.02
C ASN A 203 7.56 21.69 16.82
N SER A 204 6.95 21.25 15.72
CA SER A 204 6.59 22.11 14.60
C SER A 204 5.60 23.21 15.05
N THR A 205 5.64 24.37 14.40
CA THR A 205 4.70 25.48 14.64
C THR A 205 3.29 25.16 14.15
N VAL A 206 3.17 24.26 13.19
CA VAL A 206 1.92 23.77 12.61
C VAL A 206 1.92 22.24 12.67
N GLY A 207 0.80 21.65 13.07
CA GLY A 207 0.66 20.20 13.12
C GLY A 207 0.28 19.58 11.78
N GLY A 208 -0.09 18.30 11.82
CA GLY A 208 -0.51 17.52 10.66
C GLY A 208 -2.01 17.23 10.65
N VAL A 209 -2.41 16.35 9.74
CA VAL A 209 -3.78 15.80 9.68
C VAL A 209 -3.73 14.26 9.65
N ALA A 210 -4.86 13.59 9.89
CA ALA A 210 -4.90 12.13 9.96
C ALA A 210 -6.11 11.53 9.24
N CYS A 211 -5.92 10.48 8.47
CA CYS A 211 -7.00 9.71 7.84
C CYS A 211 -7.63 8.71 8.81
N ILE A 212 -8.93 8.46 8.64
CA ILE A 212 -9.68 7.45 9.40
C ILE A 212 -10.54 6.61 8.46
N TYR A 213 -10.73 5.34 8.83
CA TYR A 213 -11.71 4.45 8.21
C TYR A 213 -12.90 4.21 9.14
N ILE A 214 -14.10 4.37 8.60
CA ILE A 214 -15.37 4.30 9.34
C ILE A 214 -16.47 3.60 8.51
N LEU A 215 -17.57 3.18 9.15
CA LEU A 215 -18.83 2.98 8.44
C LEU A 215 -19.44 4.35 8.24
N PHE A 216 -19.62 4.76 6.98
CA PHE A 216 -20.24 6.05 6.73
C PHE A 216 -21.64 6.09 7.34
N THR A 217 -21.85 7.10 8.18
CA THR A 217 -23.16 7.44 8.74
C THR A 217 -23.29 8.95 8.63
N ASN A 218 -24.41 9.44 8.09
CA ASN A 218 -24.67 10.88 8.12
C ASN A 218 -24.80 11.35 9.57
N PRO A 219 -24.17 12.48 9.95
CA PRO A 219 -24.35 13.01 11.29
C PRO A 219 -25.82 13.40 11.47
N ALA A 220 -26.47 12.76 12.43
CA ALA A 220 -27.88 13.01 12.76
C ALA A 220 -28.03 13.96 13.97
N GLU A 221 -27.00 14.03 14.80
CA GLU A 221 -27.03 14.75 16.08
C GLU A 221 -26.34 16.11 16.00
N THR A 222 -26.73 17.02 16.88
CA THR A 222 -26.09 18.34 17.03
C THR A 222 -25.61 18.56 18.45
N LEU A 223 -24.48 19.25 18.61
CA LEU A 223 -23.94 19.56 19.93
C LEU A 223 -24.95 20.36 20.77
N PRO A 224 -25.18 20.00 22.05
CA PRO A 224 -26.23 20.59 22.88
C PRO A 224 -26.08 22.10 23.07
N ALA A 225 -27.21 22.79 23.23
CA ALA A 225 -27.22 24.22 23.54
C ALA A 225 -26.45 24.53 24.84
N GLY A 226 -25.72 25.65 24.86
CA GLY A 226 -24.91 26.05 26.02
C GLY A 226 -23.56 25.34 26.15
N THR A 227 -23.21 24.45 25.21
CA THR A 227 -21.88 23.82 25.12
C THR A 227 -21.03 24.50 24.04
N ALA A 228 -19.72 24.23 24.00
CA ALA A 228 -18.87 24.74 22.93
C ALA A 228 -19.35 24.19 21.58
N GLU A 229 -19.36 25.03 20.54
CA GLU A 229 -19.76 24.62 19.19
C GLU A 229 -21.24 24.16 19.06
N ALA A 230 -22.09 24.54 20.01
CA ALA A 230 -23.52 24.21 20.05
C ALA A 230 -24.23 24.40 18.69
N GLY A 231 -25.09 23.44 18.33
CA GLY A 231 -25.84 23.41 17.08
C GLY A 231 -25.05 22.88 15.87
N LYS A 232 -23.74 22.68 15.97
CA LYS A 232 -22.98 22.00 14.91
C LYS A 232 -23.20 20.49 14.97
N LEU A 233 -23.26 19.89 13.79
CA LEU A 233 -23.44 18.44 13.63
C LEU A 233 -22.26 17.65 14.20
N VAL A 234 -22.56 16.57 14.93
CA VAL A 234 -21.61 15.70 15.62
C VAL A 234 -21.94 14.22 15.38
N ILE A 235 -20.89 13.42 15.25
CA ILE A 235 -20.95 11.96 15.27
C ILE A 235 -20.70 11.47 16.68
N THR A 236 -21.65 10.71 17.21
CA THR A 236 -21.62 10.18 18.57
C THR A 236 -21.41 8.68 18.61
N GLN A 237 -21.53 8.00 17.47
CA GLN A 237 -21.23 6.58 17.26
C GLN A 237 -21.02 6.28 15.77
N TRP A 238 -20.17 5.31 15.46
CA TRP A 238 -19.99 4.75 14.12
C TRP A 238 -20.70 3.41 13.97
N GLY A 239 -21.02 3.04 12.73
CA GLY A 239 -21.61 1.73 12.44
C GLY A 239 -20.60 0.58 12.40
N ALA A 240 -21.08 -0.63 12.12
CA ALA A 240 -20.34 -1.87 12.38
C ALA A 240 -19.42 -2.38 11.25
N SER A 241 -19.00 -1.53 10.31
CA SER A 241 -18.15 -1.93 9.18
C SER A 241 -17.23 -0.78 8.75
N ALA A 242 -16.29 -0.99 7.83
CA ALA A 242 -15.47 0.09 7.28
C ALA A 242 -15.72 0.18 5.78
N ASN A 243 -16.14 1.35 5.28
CA ASN A 243 -16.41 1.55 3.86
C ASN A 243 -16.13 2.98 3.37
N HIS A 244 -15.70 3.89 4.26
CA HIS A 244 -15.49 5.29 3.89
C HIS A 244 -14.29 5.90 4.60
N GLY A 245 -13.55 6.72 3.85
CA GLY A 245 -12.38 7.45 4.33
C GLY A 245 -12.72 8.91 4.67
N MET A 246 -12.26 9.39 5.83
CA MET A 246 -12.39 10.80 6.23
C MET A 246 -11.06 11.31 6.79
N VAL A 247 -10.96 12.62 7.03
CA VAL A 247 -9.74 13.24 7.62
C VAL A 247 -10.07 14.01 8.90
N ILE A 248 -9.31 13.77 9.95
CA ILE A 248 -9.24 14.56 11.17
C ILE A 248 -8.33 15.77 10.92
N LEU A 249 -8.88 16.97 11.10
CA LEU A 249 -8.20 18.25 10.90
C LEU A 249 -7.83 18.95 12.20
N GLY A 250 -8.26 18.44 13.34
CA GLY A 250 -8.09 19.15 14.59
C GLY A 250 -8.92 18.56 15.70
N TYR A 251 -8.96 19.26 16.83
CA TYR A 251 -9.69 18.83 18.01
C TYR A 251 -10.21 20.02 18.80
N ASN A 252 -11.20 19.75 19.65
CA ASN A 252 -11.75 20.70 20.59
C ASN A 252 -12.06 19.97 21.90
N ASP A 253 -11.29 20.28 22.95
CA ASP A 253 -11.41 19.68 24.28
C ASP A 253 -12.63 20.17 25.08
N SER A 254 -13.46 21.05 24.51
CA SER A 254 -14.59 21.68 25.21
C SER A 254 -15.97 21.30 24.65
N ILE A 255 -16.06 20.60 23.52
CA ILE A 255 -17.35 20.08 23.02
C ILE A 255 -17.87 18.99 23.94
N ARG A 256 -19.19 18.81 24.00
CA ARG A 256 -19.80 17.89 24.98
C ARG A 256 -20.94 17.09 24.38
N TRP A 257 -21.08 15.86 24.84
CA TRP A 257 -22.20 14.98 24.53
C TRP A 257 -22.50 14.09 25.74
N ASP A 258 -23.75 14.10 26.20
CA ASP A 258 -24.21 13.32 27.35
C ASP A 258 -24.59 11.92 26.86
N TYR A 259 -23.78 10.93 27.19
CA TYR A 259 -23.95 9.56 26.70
C TYR A 259 -24.88 8.74 27.60
N ASN A 260 -24.98 9.07 28.88
CA ASN A 260 -25.79 8.34 29.86
C ASN A 260 -27.14 9.03 30.19
N ASN A 261 -27.38 10.22 29.64
CA ASN A 261 -28.54 11.08 29.82
C ASN A 261 -28.78 11.47 31.29
N ASP A 262 -27.72 11.67 32.07
CA ASP A 262 -27.81 12.10 33.48
C ASP A 262 -27.82 13.63 33.65
N GLY A 263 -27.63 14.39 32.57
CA GLY A 263 -27.62 15.85 32.55
C GLY A 263 -26.28 16.47 32.97
N MET A 264 -25.26 15.66 33.22
CA MET A 264 -23.88 16.07 33.49
C MET A 264 -22.98 15.73 32.29
N TYR A 265 -21.76 16.24 32.30
CA TYR A 265 -20.73 15.85 31.33
C TYR A 265 -19.45 15.55 32.09
N THR A 266 -18.94 14.34 31.95
CA THR A 266 -17.78 13.88 32.71
C THR A 266 -16.78 13.10 31.86
N ASN A 267 -15.52 13.10 32.29
CA ASN A 267 -14.46 12.24 31.74
C ASN A 267 -13.82 11.37 32.85
N ASN A 268 -14.43 11.36 34.03
CA ASN A 268 -13.87 10.82 35.26
C ASN A 268 -14.85 9.93 36.05
N ILE A 269 -15.97 9.57 35.42
CA ILE A 269 -16.99 8.66 35.95
C ILE A 269 -17.07 7.50 34.97
N ASP A 270 -17.14 6.26 35.46
CA ASP A 270 -17.42 5.08 34.64
C ASP A 270 -18.90 5.10 34.26
N ILE A 271 -19.20 5.51 33.03
CA ILE A 271 -20.58 5.65 32.53
C ILE A 271 -21.06 4.37 31.82
N ASN A 272 -20.14 3.44 31.55
CA ASN A 272 -20.43 2.21 30.81
C ASN A 272 -20.53 0.96 31.73
N GLY A 273 -20.04 1.06 32.96
CA GLY A 273 -20.14 0.05 34.02
C GLY A 273 -19.12 -1.08 33.92
N ASP A 274 -18.03 -0.93 33.16
CA ASP A 274 -16.99 -1.96 33.01
C ASP A 274 -15.93 -1.93 34.12
N GLY A 275 -16.01 -0.95 35.03
CA GLY A 275 -15.11 -0.79 36.17
C GLY A 275 -13.80 -0.07 35.85
N VAL A 276 -13.63 0.46 34.64
CA VAL A 276 -12.47 1.23 34.19
C VAL A 276 -12.93 2.60 33.71
N VAL A 277 -12.28 3.67 34.16
CA VAL A 277 -12.52 5.02 33.62
C VAL A 277 -11.49 5.30 32.52
N ASP A 278 -11.90 5.17 31.26
CA ASP A 278 -11.05 5.41 30.08
C ASP A 278 -11.71 6.34 29.04
N VAL A 279 -11.17 6.42 27.83
CA VAL A 279 -11.70 7.30 26.76
C VAL A 279 -13.14 6.95 26.39
N LYS A 280 -13.57 5.71 26.62
CA LYS A 280 -14.95 5.26 26.39
C LYS A 280 -15.94 5.88 27.38
N ASP A 281 -15.46 6.52 28.43
CA ASP A 281 -16.32 7.24 29.39
C ASP A 281 -16.32 8.75 29.17
N TRP A 282 -15.62 9.24 28.15
CA TRP A 282 -15.46 10.67 27.94
C TRP A 282 -16.65 11.28 27.22
N GLU A 283 -17.35 12.15 27.92
CA GLU A 283 -18.44 12.97 27.42
C GLU A 283 -17.96 14.35 26.96
N ILE A 284 -16.71 14.71 27.26
CA ILE A 284 -16.09 16.00 26.95
C ILE A 284 -14.90 15.80 26.00
N GLY A 285 -14.99 16.50 24.87
CA GLY A 285 -13.93 16.63 23.88
C GLY A 285 -14.12 15.74 22.65
N GLY A 286 -13.58 16.20 21.53
CA GLY A 286 -13.62 15.45 20.29
C GLY A 286 -12.78 16.05 19.18
N VAL A 287 -12.85 15.40 18.02
CA VAL A 287 -12.10 15.76 16.81
C VAL A 287 -12.97 16.49 15.80
N LYS A 288 -12.36 17.37 15.02
CA LYS A 288 -13.00 18.01 13.85
C LYS A 288 -12.65 17.19 12.61
N LEU A 289 -13.68 16.82 11.85
CA LEU A 289 -13.58 16.00 10.64
C LEU A 289 -13.90 16.83 9.40
N VAL A 290 -13.31 16.44 8.27
CA VAL A 290 -13.75 16.84 6.93
C VAL A 290 -14.19 15.63 6.13
N ASN A 291 -15.22 15.82 5.32
CA ASN A 291 -15.68 14.86 4.33
C ASN A 291 -15.45 15.37 2.90
N ASP A 292 -15.55 14.45 1.95
CA ASP A 292 -15.44 14.68 0.52
C ASP A 292 -16.80 14.77 -0.18
N PHE A 293 -17.89 15.03 0.55
CA PHE A 293 -19.25 15.17 -0.03
C PHE A 293 -19.62 16.62 -0.37
N GLY A 294 -18.63 17.49 -0.51
CA GLY A 294 -18.84 18.90 -0.85
C GLY A 294 -19.32 19.76 0.32
N THR A 295 -19.44 21.07 0.08
CA THR A 295 -19.82 22.04 1.10
C THR A 295 -21.27 21.93 1.55
N GLY A 296 -22.12 21.20 0.82
CA GLY A 296 -23.50 20.96 1.19
C GLY A 296 -23.66 19.92 2.30
N TRP A 297 -22.63 19.13 2.57
CA TRP A 297 -22.66 18.11 3.61
C TRP A 297 -22.37 18.72 4.99
N ALA A 298 -23.20 18.39 5.97
CA ALA A 298 -23.07 18.81 7.36
C ALA A 298 -22.78 20.31 7.56
N ASN A 299 -21.76 20.68 8.34
CA ASN A 299 -21.42 22.07 8.66
C ASN A 299 -20.46 22.68 7.61
N GLY A 300 -20.84 22.66 6.33
CA GLY A 300 -20.01 23.23 5.26
C GLY A 300 -18.89 22.30 4.76
N GLY A 301 -19.10 20.99 4.82
CA GLY A 301 -18.09 19.95 4.57
C GLY A 301 -17.44 19.38 5.83
N TYR A 302 -17.78 19.91 7.01
CA TYR A 302 -17.19 19.55 8.29
C TYR A 302 -18.21 18.99 9.29
N CYS A 303 -17.76 18.14 10.20
CA CYS A 303 -18.49 17.76 11.40
C CYS A 303 -17.54 17.54 12.58
N TYR A 304 -18.11 17.36 13.78
CA TYR A 304 -17.35 16.86 14.93
C TYR A 304 -17.57 15.37 15.13
N ALA A 305 -16.65 14.71 15.82
CA ALA A 305 -16.86 13.40 16.41
C ALA A 305 -16.28 13.36 17.83
N MET A 306 -16.99 12.78 18.79
CA MET A 306 -16.53 12.71 20.18
C MET A 306 -15.31 11.79 20.32
N TYR A 307 -14.39 12.07 21.27
CA TYR A 307 -13.20 11.23 21.48
C TYR A 307 -13.56 9.77 21.78
N LYS A 308 -14.65 9.53 22.52
CA LYS A 308 -15.23 8.21 22.78
C LYS A 308 -15.38 7.36 21.51
N THR A 309 -15.82 7.96 20.40
CA THR A 309 -16.02 7.24 19.12
C THR A 309 -14.72 6.71 18.49
N LEU A 310 -13.57 7.24 18.90
CA LEU A 310 -12.26 6.75 18.47
C LEU A 310 -11.81 5.54 19.29
N ALA A 311 -12.36 5.35 20.49
CA ALA A 311 -11.97 4.33 21.47
C ALA A 311 -12.98 3.20 21.67
N ASP A 312 -14.25 3.43 21.37
CA ASP A 312 -15.26 2.38 21.33
C ASP A 312 -14.84 1.26 20.40
N LYS A 313 -15.27 0.03 20.67
CA LYS A 313 -14.87 -1.12 19.87
C LYS A 313 -15.40 -1.00 18.44
N PHE A 314 -14.58 -1.34 17.44
CA PHE A 314 -15.06 -1.48 16.07
C PHE A 314 -16.21 -2.50 16.01
N GLY A 315 -17.28 -2.18 15.29
CA GLY A 315 -18.53 -2.97 15.36
C GLY A 315 -19.54 -2.47 16.40
N GLN A 316 -19.13 -1.60 17.33
CA GLN A 316 -19.91 -1.15 18.49
C GLN A 316 -19.74 0.37 18.74
N GLY A 317 -19.80 1.19 17.69
CA GLY A 317 -19.64 2.64 17.82
C GLY A 317 -18.25 3.18 17.51
N GLY A 318 -17.25 2.30 17.38
CA GLY A 318 -15.85 2.64 17.15
C GLY A 318 -15.40 2.78 15.70
N ILE A 319 -14.32 3.52 15.47
CA ILE A 319 -13.58 3.52 14.20
C ILE A 319 -12.84 2.19 13.98
N TRP A 320 -12.44 1.93 12.73
CA TRP A 320 -11.69 0.73 12.40
C TRP A 320 -10.37 0.63 13.18
N ASN A 321 -10.15 -0.52 13.84
CA ASN A 321 -9.00 -0.84 14.68
C ASN A 321 -8.64 0.17 15.78
N ASN A 322 -9.54 1.09 16.12
CA ASN A 322 -9.22 2.23 16.99
C ASN A 322 -7.95 2.96 16.53
N ALA A 323 -7.73 3.02 15.21
CA ALA A 323 -6.51 3.52 14.62
C ALA A 323 -6.79 4.62 13.59
N VAL A 324 -5.93 5.63 13.60
CA VAL A 324 -5.87 6.67 12.57
C VAL A 324 -4.54 6.57 11.83
N HIS A 325 -4.48 7.11 10.62
CA HIS A 325 -3.30 6.97 9.75
C HIS A 325 -2.74 8.34 9.39
N VAL A 326 -1.42 8.44 9.40
CA VAL A 326 -0.70 9.67 9.09
C VAL A 326 0.36 9.39 8.02
N VAL A 327 0.72 10.41 7.25
CA VAL A 327 1.70 10.28 6.16
C VAL A 327 2.88 11.22 6.38
N LYS A 328 4.08 10.77 5.98
CA LYS A 328 5.26 11.59 5.84
C LYS A 328 5.65 11.63 4.35
N PRO A 329 5.46 12.76 3.66
CA PRO A 329 5.92 12.93 2.28
C PRO A 329 7.43 13.15 2.18
N LYS A 330 8.01 12.88 1.01
CA LYS A 330 9.35 13.36 0.67
C LYS A 330 9.27 14.81 0.24
N GLN A 331 9.72 15.75 1.09
CA GLN A 331 9.73 17.18 0.78
C GLN A 331 10.38 17.45 -0.58
N THR A 332 11.53 16.81 -0.82
CA THR A 332 12.27 16.84 -2.08
C THR A 332 12.61 15.43 -2.52
N TYR A 333 12.39 15.14 -3.80
CA TYR A 333 12.88 13.93 -4.45
C TYR A 333 13.13 14.23 -5.92
N ALA A 334 14.29 13.82 -6.44
CA ALA A 334 14.62 13.90 -7.85
C ALA A 334 15.18 12.54 -8.27
N PRO A 335 14.53 11.82 -9.22
CA PRO A 335 15.06 10.56 -9.70
C PRO A 335 16.37 10.81 -10.46
N LEU A 336 17.33 9.90 -10.32
CA LEU A 336 18.62 9.97 -11.02
C LEU A 336 18.53 9.30 -12.39
N LEU A 337 17.73 8.24 -12.51
CA LEU A 337 17.56 7.47 -13.73
C LEU A 337 16.09 7.10 -13.88
N THR A 338 15.52 7.32 -15.05
CA THR A 338 14.13 6.93 -15.36
C THR A 338 14.05 6.28 -16.73
N TYR A 339 13.03 5.47 -16.95
CA TYR A 339 12.64 5.06 -18.30
C TYR A 339 11.60 6.02 -18.86
N LYS A 340 11.68 6.27 -20.16
CA LYS A 340 10.66 6.91 -20.98
C LYS A 340 10.19 5.90 -22.00
N VAL A 341 8.90 5.58 -21.98
CA VAL A 341 8.33 4.49 -22.78
C VAL A 341 7.09 4.99 -23.51
N ILE A 342 6.95 4.61 -24.79
CA ILE A 342 5.67 4.67 -25.51
C ILE A 342 5.24 3.25 -25.77
N LEU A 343 4.07 2.88 -25.27
CA LEU A 343 3.51 1.53 -25.34
C LEU A 343 2.12 1.59 -25.97
N GLU A 344 1.85 0.66 -26.88
CA GLU A 344 0.56 0.45 -27.52
C GLU A 344 0.03 -0.93 -27.18
N HIS A 345 -1.23 -1.00 -26.73
CA HIS A 345 -1.94 -2.25 -26.53
C HIS A 345 -3.45 -2.06 -26.64
N SER A 346 -4.14 -3.04 -27.22
CA SER A 346 -5.60 -3.07 -27.31
C SER A 346 -6.31 -3.49 -26.02
N SER A 347 -5.57 -3.97 -25.02
CA SER A 347 -6.14 -4.39 -23.74
C SER A 347 -5.13 -4.23 -22.61
N ARG A 348 -5.29 -3.20 -21.80
CA ARG A 348 -4.36 -2.91 -20.70
C ARG A 348 -4.43 -3.89 -19.52
N ARG A 349 -5.49 -4.72 -19.45
CA ARG A 349 -5.59 -5.81 -18.46
C ARG A 349 -4.75 -7.04 -18.82
N GLU A 350 -4.29 -7.16 -20.07
CA GLU A 350 -3.55 -8.31 -20.58
C GLU A 350 -2.03 -8.09 -20.51
N ILE A 351 -1.57 -6.95 -19.96
CA ILE A 351 -0.15 -6.64 -19.88
C ILE A 351 0.31 -6.20 -18.49
N SER A 352 1.56 -6.56 -18.17
CA SER A 352 2.34 -5.94 -17.12
C SER A 352 3.71 -5.49 -17.61
N ILE A 353 4.31 -4.51 -16.94
CA ILE A 353 5.69 -4.07 -17.20
C ILE A 353 6.63 -4.54 -16.10
N GLU A 354 7.91 -4.72 -16.45
CA GLU A 354 9.01 -4.97 -15.52
C GLU A 354 10.26 -4.18 -15.90
N ALA A 355 10.87 -3.53 -14.92
CA ALA A 355 12.17 -2.89 -15.06
C ALA A 355 13.23 -3.68 -14.27
N GLY A 356 14.41 -3.87 -14.86
CA GLY A 356 15.49 -4.58 -14.20
C GLY A 356 16.88 -4.19 -14.69
N VAL A 357 17.91 -4.70 -14.01
CA VAL A 357 19.31 -4.44 -14.32
C VAL A 357 20.15 -5.72 -14.22
N SER A 358 21.18 -5.83 -15.04
CA SER A 358 22.27 -6.79 -14.88
C SER A 358 23.62 -6.08 -14.98
N SER A 359 24.55 -6.48 -14.13
CA SER A 359 25.97 -6.09 -14.23
C SER A 359 26.70 -6.82 -15.37
N ASN A 360 26.11 -7.89 -15.91
CA ASN A 360 26.65 -8.65 -17.03
C ASN A 360 25.97 -8.27 -18.35
N LEU A 361 26.75 -7.71 -19.27
CA LEU A 361 26.28 -7.25 -20.58
C LEU A 361 25.98 -8.39 -21.58
N THR A 362 26.11 -9.66 -21.19
CA THR A 362 25.64 -10.78 -22.02
C THR A 362 24.28 -11.30 -21.59
N ASP A 363 23.76 -10.87 -20.44
CA ASP A 363 22.51 -11.38 -19.91
C ASP A 363 21.33 -10.98 -20.80
N THR A 364 20.39 -11.91 -20.99
CA THR A 364 19.12 -11.69 -21.71
C THR A 364 17.93 -11.53 -20.78
N ILE A 365 18.16 -11.70 -19.46
CA ILE A 365 17.21 -11.47 -18.38
C ILE A 365 17.88 -10.62 -17.27
N PRO A 366 17.13 -9.82 -16.52
CA PRO A 366 17.70 -9.02 -15.43
C PRO A 366 18.18 -9.89 -14.25
N GLN A 367 19.26 -9.47 -13.60
CA GLN A 367 19.72 -10.05 -12.31
C GLN A 367 18.90 -9.52 -11.13
N HIS A 368 18.43 -8.27 -11.26
CA HIS A 368 17.61 -7.60 -10.26
C HIS A 368 16.48 -6.84 -10.94
N THR A 369 15.29 -6.90 -10.36
CA THR A 369 14.11 -6.19 -10.84
C THR A 369 13.60 -5.23 -9.78
N ILE A 370 12.81 -4.25 -10.21
CA ILE A 370 11.98 -3.44 -9.31
C ILE A 370 10.51 -3.78 -9.54
N GLU A 371 9.73 -3.63 -8.48
CA GLU A 371 8.30 -3.81 -8.53
C GLU A 371 7.60 -2.70 -9.29
N ASN A 372 6.49 -3.08 -9.94
CA ASN A 372 5.70 -2.20 -10.78
C ASN A 372 4.31 -2.07 -10.17
N THR A 373 3.97 -0.86 -9.76
CA THR A 373 2.66 -0.52 -9.17
C THR A 373 1.68 0.04 -10.20
N ILE A 374 2.12 0.16 -11.46
CA ILE A 374 1.33 0.67 -12.59
C ILE A 374 1.57 -0.22 -13.80
N VAL A 375 0.58 -0.31 -14.70
CA VAL A 375 0.58 -1.22 -15.86
C VAL A 375 0.94 -2.64 -15.40
N ASN A 376 0.04 -3.24 -14.61
CA ASN A 376 0.25 -4.54 -13.97
C ASN A 376 -1.04 -5.36 -14.00
N PHE A 377 -1.48 -5.78 -15.19
CA PHE A 377 -2.73 -6.52 -15.43
C PHE A 377 -3.96 -5.83 -14.81
N GLN A 378 -4.09 -4.53 -15.07
CA GLN A 378 -4.99 -3.63 -14.36
C GLN A 378 -5.84 -2.78 -15.29
N GLY A 379 -6.95 -2.24 -14.76
CA GLY A 379 -7.77 -1.24 -15.46
C GLY A 379 -8.74 -1.80 -16.50
N GLY A 380 -8.86 -3.12 -16.63
CA GLY A 380 -9.84 -3.79 -17.48
C GLY A 380 -9.51 -3.80 -18.97
N ASP A 381 -10.44 -4.35 -19.75
CA ASP A 381 -10.33 -4.55 -21.19
C ASP A 381 -10.57 -3.26 -21.96
N LYS A 382 -9.55 -2.40 -21.96
CA LYS A 382 -9.56 -1.09 -22.60
C LYS A 382 -8.21 -0.84 -23.23
N TYR A 383 -8.18 0.05 -24.20
CA TYR A 383 -6.93 0.57 -24.72
C TYR A 383 -6.21 1.35 -23.61
N MET A 384 -4.90 1.57 -23.78
CA MET A 384 -4.02 2.10 -22.74
C MET A 384 -4.58 3.34 -22.01
N LEU A 385 -5.20 4.29 -22.73
CA LEU A 385 -5.74 5.52 -22.13
C LEU A 385 -7.16 5.39 -21.54
N GLY A 386 -7.76 4.19 -21.54
CA GLY A 386 -9.03 3.89 -20.89
C GLY A 386 -10.27 4.00 -21.77
N GLY A 387 -10.11 4.08 -23.08
CA GLY A 387 -11.18 4.04 -24.08
C GLY A 387 -11.04 2.86 -25.04
N THR A 388 -11.72 2.93 -26.18
CA THR A 388 -11.67 1.92 -27.25
C THR A 388 -11.43 2.55 -28.64
N ASN A 389 -11.19 3.87 -28.67
CA ASN A 389 -10.88 4.56 -29.92
C ASN A 389 -9.39 4.39 -30.23
N PRO A 390 -8.97 4.34 -31.51
CA PRO A 390 -7.55 4.25 -31.85
C PRO A 390 -6.64 5.33 -31.22
N SER A 391 -7.19 6.50 -30.87
CA SER A 391 -6.45 7.55 -30.14
C SER A 391 -6.04 7.16 -28.72
N ASP A 392 -6.68 6.14 -28.16
CA ASP A 392 -6.48 5.67 -26.79
C ASP A 392 -5.47 4.51 -26.70
N LEU A 393 -4.99 4.00 -27.85
CA LEU A 393 -4.04 2.88 -27.93
C LEU A 393 -2.68 3.19 -27.31
N SER A 394 -2.18 4.40 -27.56
CA SER A 394 -0.79 4.76 -27.31
C SER A 394 -0.65 5.57 -26.03
N MET A 395 0.20 5.10 -25.12
CA MET A 395 0.50 5.76 -23.86
C MET A 395 2.00 6.03 -23.72
N GLU A 396 2.34 7.30 -23.52
CA GLU A 396 3.70 7.71 -23.13
C GLU A 396 3.74 7.86 -21.60
N PHE A 397 4.67 7.16 -20.95
CA PHE A 397 4.83 7.21 -19.50
C PHE A 397 6.29 7.15 -19.07
N GLY A 398 6.52 7.38 -17.77
CA GLY A 398 7.84 7.28 -17.17
C GLY A 398 7.86 6.32 -15.99
N VAL A 399 8.99 5.62 -15.81
CA VAL A 399 9.25 4.73 -14.67
C VAL A 399 10.51 5.20 -13.94
N ASP A 400 10.44 5.39 -12.63
CA ASP A 400 11.60 5.72 -11.81
C ASP A 400 12.43 4.47 -11.53
N VAL A 401 13.59 4.36 -12.20
CA VAL A 401 14.50 3.22 -12.08
C VAL A 401 15.73 3.55 -11.24
N THR A 402 15.73 4.69 -10.54
CA THR A 402 16.77 5.06 -9.57
C THR A 402 17.07 3.95 -8.56
N PRO A 403 16.09 3.17 -8.04
CA PRO A 403 16.40 2.09 -7.10
C PRO A 403 17.30 0.99 -7.66
N LEU A 404 17.33 0.77 -8.99
CA LEU A 404 18.21 -0.23 -9.62
C LEU A 404 19.69 0.13 -9.50
N LEU A 405 20.02 1.41 -9.28
CA LEU A 405 21.40 1.86 -9.06
C LEU A 405 22.05 1.24 -7.81
N ASN A 406 21.26 0.70 -6.88
CA ASN A 406 21.79 0.00 -5.70
C ASN A 406 22.49 -1.32 -6.02
N TYR A 407 22.21 -1.90 -7.20
CA TYR A 407 22.71 -3.21 -7.62
C TYR A 407 23.88 -3.15 -8.59
N ILE A 408 24.33 -1.95 -8.95
CA ILE A 408 25.45 -1.74 -9.87
C ILE A 408 26.47 -0.77 -9.27
N GLN A 409 27.65 -0.74 -9.88
CA GLN A 409 28.72 0.18 -9.48
C GLN A 409 28.69 1.44 -10.34
N SER A 410 28.81 2.61 -9.70
CA SER A 410 28.92 3.90 -10.38
C SER A 410 30.11 3.93 -11.34
N GLY A 411 29.88 4.41 -12.56
CA GLY A 411 30.88 4.49 -13.63
C GLY A 411 31.21 3.14 -14.30
N GLN A 412 30.46 2.07 -14.03
CA GLN A 412 30.57 0.80 -14.73
C GLN A 412 29.40 0.58 -15.69
N PRO A 413 29.61 -0.06 -16.85
CA PRO A 413 28.52 -0.39 -17.75
C PRO A 413 27.63 -1.46 -17.13
N ALA A 414 26.32 -1.28 -17.30
CA ALA A 414 25.29 -2.23 -16.91
C ALA A 414 24.22 -2.31 -17.98
N ARG A 415 23.51 -3.44 -18.03
CA ARG A 415 22.37 -3.65 -18.92
C ARG A 415 21.08 -3.36 -18.19
N PHE A 416 20.32 -2.39 -18.69
CA PHE A 416 19.03 -1.97 -18.15
C PHE A 416 17.91 -2.53 -19.02
N PHE A 417 17.03 -3.33 -18.42
CA PHE A 417 15.94 -4.03 -19.08
C PHE A 417 14.61 -3.30 -18.89
N PHE A 418 13.82 -3.26 -19.95
CA PHE A 418 12.38 -3.00 -19.92
C PHE A 418 11.68 -4.20 -20.55
N ARG A 419 10.77 -4.82 -19.81
CA ARG A 419 10.08 -6.03 -20.21
C ARG A 419 8.58 -5.80 -20.15
N VAL A 420 7.86 -6.33 -21.13
CA VAL A 420 6.40 -6.38 -21.15
C VAL A 420 6.01 -7.84 -21.12
N ARG A 421 5.26 -8.23 -20.10
CA ARG A 421 4.61 -9.53 -20.04
C ARG A 421 3.21 -9.36 -20.59
N GLU A 422 2.83 -10.22 -21.51
CA GLU A 422 1.51 -10.26 -22.12
C GLU A 422 0.88 -11.63 -21.87
N TYR A 423 -0.42 -11.64 -21.60
CA TYR A 423 -1.22 -12.84 -21.39
C TYR A 423 -2.69 -12.60 -21.74
N ASP A 424 -3.22 -13.32 -22.73
CA ASP A 424 -4.61 -13.25 -23.20
C ASP A 424 -5.25 -14.66 -23.41
N ARG A 425 -6.58 -14.77 -23.19
CA ARG A 425 -7.29 -16.06 -23.11
C ARG A 425 -7.93 -16.51 -24.42
N ASP A 426 -8.35 -15.56 -25.25
CA ASP A 426 -9.36 -15.81 -26.28
C ASP A 426 -8.87 -15.52 -27.72
N LEU A 427 -8.13 -14.42 -27.94
CA LEU A 427 -7.60 -13.96 -29.23
C LEU A 427 -6.34 -13.11 -29.02
N PRO A 428 -5.31 -13.21 -29.89
CA PRO A 428 -4.12 -12.37 -29.80
C PRO A 428 -4.48 -10.89 -29.77
N SER A 429 -4.09 -10.23 -28.70
CA SER A 429 -4.18 -8.80 -28.52
C SER A 429 -2.92 -8.15 -29.10
N ASP A 430 -3.11 -7.29 -30.11
CA ASP A 430 -1.98 -6.68 -30.80
C ASP A 430 -1.42 -5.50 -29.98
N GLY A 431 -0.12 -5.54 -29.71
CA GLY A 431 0.59 -4.45 -29.07
C GLY A 431 2.06 -4.33 -29.48
N GLN A 432 2.65 -3.19 -29.16
CA GLN A 432 4.06 -2.92 -29.43
C GLN A 432 4.66 -1.92 -28.44
N VAL A 433 5.94 -2.09 -28.15
CA VAL A 433 6.75 -1.03 -27.54
C VAL A 433 7.20 -0.10 -28.66
N THR A 434 6.51 1.02 -28.82
CA THR A 434 6.79 2.01 -29.87
C THR A 434 8.12 2.72 -29.63
N SER A 435 8.46 3.02 -28.37
CA SER A 435 9.79 3.55 -28.00
C SER A 435 10.16 3.22 -26.56
N PHE A 436 11.47 3.10 -26.31
CA PHE A 436 12.04 2.90 -24.98
C PHE A 436 13.36 3.68 -24.88
N SER A 437 13.48 4.56 -23.90
CA SER A 437 14.70 5.32 -23.61
C SER A 437 15.04 5.30 -22.12
N ILE A 438 16.35 5.36 -21.82
CA ILE A 438 16.86 5.77 -20.51
C ILE A 438 17.02 7.29 -20.50
N MET A 439 16.53 7.91 -19.44
CA MET A 439 16.75 9.31 -19.12
C MET A 439 17.64 9.38 -17.88
N ASP A 440 18.88 9.85 -18.05
CA ASP A 440 19.82 10.10 -16.96
C ASP A 440 19.79 11.58 -16.57
N TYR A 441 19.69 11.82 -15.26
CA TYR A 441 19.64 13.12 -14.60
C TYR A 441 20.89 13.40 -13.74
N SER A 442 21.81 12.44 -13.62
CA SER A 442 22.97 12.48 -12.72
C SER A 442 24.05 13.49 -13.13
N SER A 443 24.16 13.78 -14.43
CA SER A 443 25.21 14.63 -15.02
C SER A 443 24.66 15.66 -16.03
N GLY A 444 23.38 15.99 -15.93
CA GLY A 444 22.59 16.69 -16.95
C GLY A 444 21.43 15.82 -17.41
N ILE A 445 20.64 16.26 -18.40
CA ILE A 445 19.56 15.46 -18.98
C ILE A 445 20.10 14.77 -20.23
N ILE A 446 20.28 13.45 -20.17
CA ILE A 446 20.74 12.63 -21.29
C ILE A 446 19.67 11.59 -21.61
N GLU A 447 19.14 11.63 -22.83
CA GLU A 447 18.24 10.60 -23.37
C GLU A 447 19.04 9.62 -24.22
N THR A 448 18.96 8.32 -23.89
CA THR A 448 19.52 7.23 -24.70
C THR A 448 18.40 6.32 -25.14
N SER A 449 18.09 6.29 -26.43
CA SER A 449 17.00 5.47 -26.98
C SER A 449 17.47 4.07 -27.36
N ASN A 450 16.56 3.10 -27.23
CA ASN A 450 16.76 1.76 -27.73
C ASN A 450 16.66 1.73 -29.26
N PRO A 451 17.64 1.19 -30.00
CA PRO A 451 17.60 1.17 -31.46
C PRO A 451 16.64 0.11 -32.05
N ASN A 452 16.13 -0.82 -31.23
CA ASN A 452 15.30 -1.94 -31.67
C ASN A 452 13.79 -1.70 -31.48
N THR A 453 13.36 -0.45 -31.36
CA THR A 453 11.94 -0.07 -31.32
C THR A 453 11.51 0.57 -32.66
N PRO A 454 10.25 0.38 -33.13
CA PRO A 454 9.17 -0.35 -32.47
C PRO A 454 9.40 -1.87 -32.44
N LEU A 455 9.02 -2.52 -31.34
CA LEU A 455 9.08 -3.97 -31.19
C LEU A 455 7.68 -4.50 -30.84
N SER A 456 7.16 -5.42 -31.64
CA SER A 456 5.89 -6.11 -31.36
C SER A 456 5.96 -6.87 -30.04
N ILE A 457 4.87 -6.82 -29.28
CA ILE A 457 4.71 -7.63 -28.09
C ILE A 457 4.52 -9.09 -28.52
N VAL A 458 5.18 -10.00 -27.82
CA VAL A 458 5.10 -11.43 -28.09
C VAL A 458 3.94 -11.97 -27.28
N ASP A 459 2.98 -12.52 -28.00
CA ASP A 459 1.78 -13.16 -27.48
C ASP A 459 2.11 -14.23 -26.42
N ASN A 460 1.37 -14.19 -25.31
CA ASN A 460 1.42 -15.08 -24.17
C ASN A 460 2.86 -15.31 -23.67
N SER A 461 3.66 -14.25 -23.66
CA SER A 461 5.10 -14.31 -23.38
C SER A 461 5.65 -13.01 -22.78
N ILE A 462 6.98 -12.91 -22.71
CA ILE A 462 7.69 -11.73 -22.22
C ILE A 462 8.53 -11.11 -23.34
N THR A 463 8.12 -9.96 -23.82
CA THR A 463 8.93 -9.11 -24.70
C THR A 463 9.97 -8.38 -23.88
N SER A 464 11.25 -8.52 -24.23
CA SER A 464 12.37 -7.92 -23.49
C SER A 464 13.19 -6.99 -24.38
N LEU A 465 13.36 -5.75 -23.92
CA LEU A 465 14.25 -4.73 -24.50
C LEU A 465 15.30 -4.35 -23.47
N TRP A 466 16.50 -3.94 -23.93
CA TRP A 466 17.53 -3.45 -23.03
C TRP A 466 18.44 -2.40 -23.64
N ILE A 467 19.02 -1.57 -22.78
CA ILE A 467 20.03 -0.57 -23.13
C ILE A 467 21.25 -0.82 -22.24
N ASP A 468 22.42 -0.96 -22.85
CA ASP A 468 23.69 -0.99 -22.14
C ASP A 468 24.10 0.47 -21.87
N TYR A 469 24.21 0.83 -20.58
CA TYR A 469 24.44 2.21 -20.14
C TYR A 469 25.45 2.27 -19.00
N THR A 470 26.21 3.36 -18.91
CA THR A 470 27.22 3.60 -17.85
C THR A 470 26.82 4.82 -17.02
N PRO A 471 25.99 4.65 -15.98
CA PRO A 471 25.57 5.77 -15.14
C PRO A 471 26.68 6.19 -14.18
N VAL A 472 26.79 7.50 -13.91
CA VAL A 472 27.73 8.06 -12.93
C VAL A 472 26.92 8.73 -11.82
N PHE A 473 26.88 8.11 -10.64
CA PHE A 473 26.07 8.56 -9.53
C PHE A 473 26.82 8.53 -8.18
N ASN A 474 26.29 9.27 -7.21
CA ASN A 474 26.85 9.36 -5.86
C ASN A 474 26.02 8.50 -4.88
N ARG A 475 26.48 7.28 -4.62
CA ARG A 475 25.81 6.30 -3.77
C ARG A 475 25.95 6.68 -2.28
N PRO A 476 24.89 6.55 -1.46
CA PRO A 476 25.04 6.59 -0.01
C PRO A 476 25.91 5.42 0.49
N GLU A 477 26.94 5.72 1.29
CA GLU A 477 27.85 4.74 1.88
C GLU A 477 28.01 5.01 3.37
N ILE A 478 27.97 3.93 4.17
CA ILE A 478 28.23 3.98 5.62
C ILE A 478 29.74 4.19 5.82
N VAL A 479 30.12 5.18 6.61
CA VAL A 479 31.54 5.51 6.82
C VAL A 479 32.19 4.52 7.79
N GLU A 480 31.45 4.09 8.81
CA GLU A 480 31.94 3.13 9.78
C GLU A 480 32.05 1.72 9.19
N ASP A 481 33.22 1.10 9.30
CA ASP A 481 33.49 -0.30 8.95
C ASP A 481 33.34 -1.26 10.15
N THR A 482 33.32 -0.70 11.37
CA THR A 482 33.26 -1.42 12.63
C THR A 482 32.36 -0.70 13.63
N LEU A 483 31.65 -1.48 14.44
CA LEU A 483 30.93 -0.97 15.60
C LEU A 483 31.86 -0.97 16.81
N SER A 484 31.64 -0.04 17.73
CA SER A 484 32.33 -0.01 19.01
C SER A 484 32.11 -1.32 19.78
N GLY A 485 33.11 -1.72 20.58
CA GLY A 485 33.07 -2.98 21.32
C GLY A 485 31.81 -3.07 22.20
N ILE A 486 31.11 -4.19 22.09
CA ILE A 486 29.87 -4.43 22.84
C ILE A 486 30.24 -5.06 24.18
N THR A 487 29.82 -4.46 25.29
CA THR A 487 29.80 -5.12 26.59
C THR A 487 28.58 -6.04 26.64
N LEU A 488 28.78 -7.31 26.99
CA LEU A 488 27.69 -8.27 27.14
C LEU A 488 26.66 -7.71 28.15
N TYR A 489 25.38 -7.73 27.79
CA TYR A 489 24.25 -7.21 28.59
C TYR A 489 24.15 -5.67 28.72
N GLU A 490 24.92 -4.90 27.95
CA GLU A 490 24.76 -3.45 27.85
C GLU A 490 24.17 -3.05 26.49
N ASN A 491 23.37 -1.97 26.48
CA ASN A 491 22.85 -1.41 25.23
C ASN A 491 23.97 -0.68 24.49
N LEU A 492 24.18 -1.03 23.22
CA LEU A 492 25.02 -0.26 22.32
C LEU A 492 24.21 0.94 21.78
N ASN A 493 24.74 2.15 21.98
CA ASN A 493 24.23 3.36 21.34
C ASN A 493 25.37 4.05 20.58
N GLN A 494 25.35 3.92 19.25
CA GLN A 494 26.34 4.52 18.36
C GLN A 494 25.64 5.29 17.25
N GLN A 495 26.03 6.55 17.07
CA GLN A 495 25.60 7.35 15.92
C GLN A 495 26.42 6.92 14.70
N LEU A 496 25.74 6.48 13.65
CA LEU A 496 26.37 6.17 12.36
C LEU A 496 26.43 7.42 11.48
N THR A 497 27.43 7.48 10.62
CA THR A 497 27.62 8.53 9.63
C THR A 497 27.66 7.93 8.22
N ALA A 498 27.17 8.69 7.25
CA ALA A 498 27.19 8.28 5.85
C ALA A 498 27.71 9.41 4.97
N THR A 499 28.34 9.03 3.87
CA THR A 499 28.73 9.93 2.77
C THR A 499 27.92 9.60 1.53
N GLY A 500 27.86 10.54 0.58
CA GLY A 500 27.10 10.36 -0.66
C GLY A 500 25.59 10.43 -0.48
N GLY A 501 24.82 10.32 -1.56
CA GLY A 501 23.37 10.54 -1.52
C GLY A 501 22.96 11.94 -1.02
N GLN A 502 21.75 12.04 -0.47
CA GLN A 502 21.21 13.27 0.13
C GLN A 502 20.69 12.98 1.55
N PRO A 503 21.08 13.76 2.56
CA PRO A 503 20.52 13.64 3.91
C PRO A 503 19.04 14.10 3.95
N PRO A 504 18.27 13.71 4.98
CA PRO A 504 18.68 12.90 6.12
C PRO A 504 18.81 11.41 5.78
N TYR A 505 19.79 10.74 6.40
CA TYR A 505 19.96 9.29 6.27
C TYR A 505 19.01 8.54 7.21
N LYS A 506 18.54 7.38 6.75
CA LYS A 506 17.77 6.43 7.55
C LYS A 506 18.55 5.13 7.67
N TRP A 507 18.57 4.58 8.87
CA TRP A 507 19.26 3.34 9.19
C TRP A 507 18.24 2.24 9.42
N LYS A 508 18.42 1.10 8.77
CA LYS A 508 17.61 -0.11 9.00
C LYS A 508 18.57 -1.29 9.12
N MET A 509 18.31 -2.17 10.08
CA MET A 509 19.05 -3.43 10.18
C MET A 509 18.69 -4.30 8.98
N ARG A 510 19.70 -4.79 8.27
CA ARG A 510 19.56 -5.74 7.17
C ARG A 510 19.71 -7.16 7.70
N MET A 511 18.66 -7.97 7.57
CA MET A 511 18.60 -9.34 8.06
C MET A 511 18.48 -10.32 6.89
N ASN A 512 19.50 -10.37 6.04
CA ASN A 512 19.50 -11.21 4.86
C ASN A 512 19.86 -12.67 5.16
N TYR A 513 19.28 -13.60 4.40
CA TYR A 513 19.76 -14.97 4.29
C TYR A 513 20.84 -15.07 3.20
N THR A 514 21.77 -16.00 3.38
CA THR A 514 22.66 -16.43 2.29
C THR A 514 22.02 -17.63 1.61
N GLU A 515 21.83 -17.53 0.30
CA GLU A 515 21.33 -18.63 -0.53
C GLU A 515 22.51 -19.50 -1.01
N GLN A 516 22.34 -20.82 -0.94
CA GLN A 516 23.29 -21.79 -1.45
C GLN A 516 22.52 -22.94 -2.11
N GLU A 517 22.89 -23.28 -3.35
CA GLU A 517 22.33 -24.43 -4.05
C GLU A 517 23.07 -25.72 -3.65
N THR A 518 22.30 -26.78 -3.42
CA THR A 518 22.80 -28.10 -3.04
C THR A 518 21.99 -29.20 -3.72
N GLN A 519 22.62 -30.29 -4.14
CA GLN A 519 21.90 -31.50 -4.55
C GLN A 519 21.63 -32.40 -3.34
N GLU A 520 20.35 -32.59 -3.02
CA GLU A 520 19.88 -33.51 -1.99
C GLU A 520 18.69 -34.31 -2.52
N SER A 521 18.46 -35.52 -2.00
CA SER A 521 17.26 -36.29 -2.35
C SER A 521 16.00 -35.62 -1.83
N PHE A 522 14.94 -35.61 -2.64
CA PHE A 522 13.66 -35.04 -2.23
C PHE A 522 13.07 -35.78 -1.01
N PRO A 523 12.71 -35.07 0.08
CA PRO A 523 12.20 -35.71 1.28
C PRO A 523 10.73 -36.12 1.09
N ASN A 524 10.50 -37.40 0.77
CA ASN A 524 9.18 -37.96 0.50
C ASN A 524 8.41 -38.29 1.80
N VAL A 525 8.26 -37.30 2.69
CA VAL A 525 7.64 -37.46 4.00
C VAL A 525 6.15 -37.82 3.88
N THR A 526 5.72 -38.83 4.63
CA THR A 526 4.33 -39.31 4.73
C THR A 526 3.89 -39.61 6.17
N ALA A 527 4.74 -39.31 7.16
CA ALA A 527 4.58 -39.75 8.55
C ALA A 527 3.30 -39.24 9.23
N THR A 528 3.08 -37.92 9.23
CA THR A 528 1.88 -37.29 9.82
C THR A 528 1.25 -36.35 8.80
N GLN A 529 0.02 -36.66 8.36
CA GLN A 529 -0.75 -35.75 7.52
C GLN A 529 -1.37 -34.64 8.38
N LEU A 530 -1.21 -33.39 7.95
CA LEU A 530 -1.83 -32.22 8.59
C LEU A 530 -3.27 -32.04 8.11
N ASN A 531 -4.19 -31.84 9.04
CA ASN A 531 -5.55 -31.43 8.71
C ASN A 531 -5.61 -29.90 8.64
N LEU A 532 -5.57 -29.35 7.43
CA LEU A 532 -5.60 -27.91 7.17
C LEU A 532 -7.02 -27.31 7.23
N GLY A 533 -8.08 -28.13 7.29
CA GLY A 533 -9.46 -27.68 7.38
C GLY A 533 -10.09 -27.14 6.08
N SER A 534 -9.30 -26.63 5.13
CA SER A 534 -9.74 -26.22 3.80
C SER A 534 -8.77 -26.71 2.72
N TRP A 535 -9.31 -27.10 1.57
CA TRP A 535 -8.54 -27.61 0.43
C TRP A 535 -7.98 -26.49 -0.46
N THR A 536 -8.36 -25.21 -0.24
CA THR A 536 -7.87 -24.04 -1.00
C THR A 536 -7.27 -22.92 -0.15
N SER A 537 -7.46 -22.96 1.18
CA SER A 537 -7.12 -21.83 2.06
C SER A 537 -7.01 -22.23 3.54
N GLY A 538 -6.65 -23.49 3.76
CA GLY A 538 -6.58 -24.08 5.09
C GLY A 538 -5.29 -23.75 5.82
N LYS A 539 -5.30 -23.92 7.14
CA LYS A 539 -4.10 -23.85 7.96
C LYS A 539 -4.14 -24.86 9.12
N ALA A 540 -2.97 -25.35 9.51
CA ALA A 540 -2.79 -26.16 10.71
C ALA A 540 -1.75 -25.54 11.65
N GLU A 541 -2.05 -25.54 12.94
CA GLU A 541 -1.09 -25.22 13.98
C GLU A 541 -0.12 -26.39 14.18
N VAL A 542 1.19 -26.12 14.22
CA VAL A 542 2.24 -27.10 14.47
C VAL A 542 3.11 -26.61 15.62
N LEU A 543 3.17 -27.39 16.70
CA LEU A 543 4.11 -27.19 17.80
C LEU A 543 5.47 -27.79 17.45
N LEU A 544 6.55 -27.05 17.66
CA LEU A 544 7.92 -27.47 17.35
C LEU A 544 8.58 -28.14 18.56
N ASN A 545 9.29 -29.24 18.32
CA ASN A 545 10.13 -29.91 19.32
C ASN A 545 11.41 -29.14 19.69
N PHE A 546 11.65 -28.00 19.04
CA PHE A 546 12.81 -27.14 19.21
C PHE A 546 12.40 -25.67 19.09
N SER A 547 13.31 -24.77 19.49
CA SER A 547 13.12 -23.33 19.30
C SER A 547 13.73 -22.93 17.96
N PHE A 548 12.91 -22.50 17.00
CA PHE A 548 13.36 -22.04 15.69
C PHE A 548 13.68 -20.54 15.73
N PRO A 549 14.93 -20.12 15.53
CA PRO A 549 15.28 -18.70 15.42
C PRO A 549 14.88 -18.15 14.04
N PHE A 550 14.12 -17.05 14.02
CA PHE A 550 13.66 -16.41 12.78
C PHE A 550 13.50 -14.90 12.99
N TYR A 551 14.27 -14.10 12.23
CA TYR A 551 14.31 -12.63 12.30
C TYR A 551 14.24 -12.06 13.74
N ASN A 552 15.29 -12.34 14.52
CA ASN A 552 15.49 -11.90 15.92
C ASN A 552 14.40 -12.32 16.92
N LYS A 553 13.50 -13.23 16.54
CA LYS A 553 12.57 -13.91 17.44
C LYS A 553 12.85 -15.41 17.45
N SER A 554 12.33 -16.09 18.45
CA SER A 554 12.39 -17.55 18.53
C SER A 554 10.99 -18.12 18.68
N TYR A 555 10.72 -19.20 17.95
CA TYR A 555 9.39 -19.78 17.81
C TYR A 555 9.41 -21.25 18.19
N THR A 556 8.44 -21.65 19.01
CA THR A 556 8.14 -23.05 19.34
C THR A 556 6.83 -23.52 18.70
N LYS A 557 6.28 -22.68 17.82
CA LYS A 557 5.01 -22.89 17.13
C LYS A 557 5.03 -22.18 15.78
N MET A 558 4.36 -22.78 14.81
CA MET A 558 4.11 -22.18 13.50
C MET A 558 2.74 -22.60 12.96
N TYR A 559 2.31 -21.98 11.87
CA TYR A 559 1.09 -22.31 11.14
C TYR A 559 1.45 -22.63 9.69
N VAL A 560 1.09 -23.84 9.27
CA VAL A 560 1.33 -24.36 7.92
C VAL A 560 0.07 -24.14 7.10
N HIS A 561 0.18 -23.49 5.93
CA HIS A 561 -0.96 -23.14 5.09
C HIS A 561 -1.04 -24.02 3.85
N THR A 562 -2.25 -24.22 3.32
CA THR A 562 -2.51 -24.99 2.08
C THR A 562 -1.68 -24.46 0.92
N ASP A 563 -1.60 -23.13 0.82
CA ASP A 563 -0.99 -22.33 -0.24
C ASP A 563 0.55 -22.33 -0.24
N GLY A 564 1.19 -23.33 0.37
CA GLY A 564 2.63 -23.56 0.21
C GLY A 564 3.54 -22.61 1.00
N PHE A 565 3.05 -22.06 2.11
CA PHE A 565 3.85 -21.20 3.00
C PHE A 565 3.60 -21.47 4.49
N ILE A 566 4.48 -20.91 5.32
CA ILE A 566 4.46 -21.00 6.78
C ILE A 566 4.44 -19.61 7.39
N THR A 567 3.67 -19.43 8.46
CA THR A 567 3.65 -18.22 9.30
C THR A 567 3.95 -18.58 10.76
N PHE A 568 4.36 -17.59 11.55
CA PHE A 568 4.71 -17.81 12.96
C PHE A 568 3.72 -17.20 13.96
N GLU A 569 2.68 -16.54 13.46
CA GLU A 569 1.59 -15.95 14.24
C GLU A 569 0.26 -16.42 13.62
N SER A 570 -0.81 -16.53 14.43
CA SER A 570 -2.12 -17.00 13.96
C SER A 570 -2.82 -15.89 13.19
N GLU A 571 -2.36 -15.67 11.99
CA GLU A 571 -2.89 -14.66 11.09
C GLU A 571 -3.88 -15.33 10.13
N ASP A 572 -5.08 -14.75 10.01
CA ASP A 572 -5.94 -15.04 8.88
C ASP A 572 -5.41 -14.18 7.74
N LEU A 573 -4.71 -14.81 6.80
CA LEU A 573 -4.09 -14.09 5.71
C LEU A 573 -5.13 -13.78 4.65
N PRO A 574 -5.17 -12.54 4.23
CA PRO A 574 -5.78 -12.20 2.99
C PRO A 574 -4.79 -12.13 1.84
N TRP A 575 -5.25 -12.61 0.72
CA TRP A 575 -4.67 -12.26 -0.57
C TRP A 575 -4.76 -10.74 -0.77
N VAL A 576 -3.59 -10.09 -0.85
CA VAL A 576 -3.47 -8.63 -0.98
C VAL A 576 -4.00 -8.17 -2.35
N TYR A 577 -4.57 -6.98 -2.39
CA TYR A 577 -5.36 -6.37 -3.47
C TYR A 577 -4.66 -6.07 -4.81
N PHE A 578 -3.60 -6.79 -5.16
CA PHE A 578 -3.14 -6.83 -6.55
C PHE A 578 -3.90 -7.96 -7.23
N TYR A 579 -4.69 -7.61 -8.24
CA TYR A 579 -5.34 -8.55 -9.17
C TYR A 579 -4.57 -9.87 -9.26
N ASP A 580 -5.16 -10.96 -8.73
CA ASP A 580 -4.82 -12.40 -8.67
C ASP A 580 -3.36 -12.91 -8.77
N GLU A 581 -2.37 -12.07 -9.00
CA GLU A 581 -1.12 -12.48 -9.63
C GLU A 581 0.12 -12.06 -8.87
N ASP A 582 0.19 -10.87 -8.26
CA ASP A 582 1.44 -10.46 -7.58
C ASP A 582 1.59 -11.06 -6.16
N LYS A 583 1.92 -12.36 -6.12
CA LYS A 583 2.23 -13.10 -4.89
C LYS A 583 3.52 -12.59 -4.21
N THR A 584 4.33 -11.74 -4.85
CA THR A 584 5.56 -11.19 -4.24
C THR A 584 5.26 -10.11 -3.21
N THR A 585 4.20 -9.34 -3.43
CA THR A 585 3.71 -8.37 -2.46
C THR A 585 3.38 -9.03 -1.12
N LEU A 586 2.80 -10.25 -1.14
CA LEU A 586 2.45 -11.00 0.08
C LEU A 586 3.67 -11.11 1.01
N MET A 587 4.83 -11.50 0.48
CA MET A 587 6.06 -11.66 1.23
C MET A 587 6.49 -10.42 1.99
N LYS A 588 6.06 -9.21 1.65
CA LYS A 588 6.48 -8.02 2.39
C LYS A 588 5.78 -7.81 3.72
N TYR A 589 4.57 -8.37 3.86
CA TYR A 589 3.65 -7.99 4.92
C TYR A 589 3.43 -9.07 5.99
N PHE A 590 3.77 -10.33 5.69
CA PHE A 590 3.73 -11.38 6.69
C PHE A 590 5.13 -11.84 7.07
N ARG A 591 5.28 -12.18 8.35
CA ARG A 591 6.48 -12.85 8.84
C ARG A 591 6.35 -14.34 8.59
N GLY A 592 7.12 -14.87 7.66
CA GLY A 592 7.03 -16.27 7.33
C GLY A 592 7.95 -16.73 6.20
N ILE A 593 7.73 -17.97 5.80
CA ILE A 593 8.56 -18.69 4.83
C ILE A 593 7.62 -19.14 3.70
N ALA A 594 7.79 -18.57 2.51
CA ALA A 594 7.11 -19.03 1.30
C ALA A 594 7.95 -20.13 0.66
N VAL A 595 7.39 -21.32 0.50
CA VAL A 595 8.07 -22.47 -0.13
C VAL A 595 7.63 -22.57 -1.59
N PHE A 596 6.33 -22.49 -1.81
CA PHE A 596 5.72 -22.32 -3.12
C PHE A 596 4.42 -21.56 -2.90
N ALA A 597 4.52 -20.29 -2.53
CA ALA A 597 3.35 -19.46 -2.25
C ALA A 597 2.57 -19.22 -3.56
N SER A 598 1.42 -19.88 -3.67
CA SER A 598 0.52 -19.86 -4.84
C SER A 598 -0.89 -20.26 -4.38
N GLU A 599 -1.89 -20.16 -5.26
CA GLU A 599 -3.22 -20.74 -5.01
C GLU A 599 -3.14 -22.25 -5.17
N ILE A 600 -2.89 -22.96 -4.06
CA ILE A 600 -2.74 -24.43 -4.11
C ILE A 600 -4.06 -25.07 -3.73
N GLU A 601 -4.47 -26.03 -4.53
CA GLU A 601 -5.66 -26.83 -4.30
C GLU A 601 -5.28 -28.26 -3.96
N MET A 602 -5.87 -28.80 -2.91
CA MET A 602 -5.66 -30.19 -2.47
C MET A 602 -6.74 -31.09 -3.09
N LEU A 603 -6.71 -31.24 -4.43
CA LEU A 603 -7.72 -31.91 -5.23
C LEU A 603 -7.51 -33.43 -5.39
N GLY A 604 -8.10 -34.22 -4.48
CA GLY A 604 -8.19 -35.67 -4.65
C GLY A 604 -7.46 -36.47 -3.59
N GLY A 605 -7.52 -37.80 -3.68
CA GLY A 605 -7.13 -38.70 -2.58
C GLY A 605 -5.62 -38.77 -2.30
N THR A 606 -4.78 -38.29 -3.22
CA THR A 606 -3.32 -38.31 -3.10
C THR A 606 -2.70 -36.97 -2.74
N ASN A 607 -3.48 -35.88 -2.73
CA ASN A 607 -3.01 -34.56 -2.33
C ASN A 607 -3.08 -34.39 -0.81
N GLY A 608 -2.22 -33.52 -0.29
CA GLY A 608 -2.17 -33.22 1.13
C GLY A 608 -0.89 -32.53 1.54
N THR A 609 -0.79 -32.33 2.85
CA THR A 609 0.40 -31.77 3.49
C THR A 609 0.83 -32.70 4.61
N TRP A 610 2.10 -33.08 4.64
CA TRP A 610 2.67 -33.98 5.64
C TRP A 610 3.81 -33.31 6.38
N MET A 611 4.03 -33.75 7.61
CA MET A 611 5.17 -33.36 8.41
C MET A 611 5.86 -34.56 9.06
N GLU A 612 7.15 -34.37 9.34
CA GLU A 612 7.96 -35.25 10.18
C GLU A 612 8.88 -34.39 11.04
N GLN A 613 8.83 -34.62 12.36
CA GLN A 613 9.60 -33.85 13.34
C GLN A 613 10.71 -34.68 13.98
N TYR A 614 11.83 -34.01 14.20
CA TYR A 614 13.00 -34.48 14.90
C TYR A 614 13.23 -33.59 16.13
N SER A 615 14.27 -33.88 16.93
CA SER A 615 14.61 -33.06 18.10
C SER A 615 15.17 -31.68 17.75
N ASP A 616 15.69 -31.52 16.53
CA ASP A 616 16.43 -30.34 16.08
C ASP A 616 15.94 -29.79 14.72
N SER A 617 14.94 -30.43 14.11
CA SER A 617 14.44 -30.07 12.79
C SER A 617 13.02 -30.56 12.52
N ILE A 618 12.37 -29.97 11.53
CA ILE A 618 11.09 -30.43 10.98
C ILE A 618 11.15 -30.38 9.47
N VAL A 619 10.55 -31.38 8.81
CA VAL A 619 10.27 -31.35 7.37
C VAL A 619 8.76 -31.23 7.17
N ILE A 620 8.35 -30.34 6.28
CA ILE A 620 6.96 -30.20 5.82
C ILE A 620 6.95 -30.37 4.31
N ARG A 621 6.03 -31.17 3.80
CA ARG A 621 5.85 -31.44 2.37
C ARG A 621 4.42 -31.15 1.96
N TRP A 622 4.26 -30.50 0.82
CA TRP A 622 2.99 -30.31 0.12
C TRP A 622 2.98 -31.13 -1.16
N ASN A 623 1.85 -31.77 -1.43
CA ASN A 623 1.53 -32.39 -2.71
C ASN A 623 0.13 -31.93 -3.10
N GLY A 624 0.02 -31.07 -4.10
CA GLY A 624 -1.25 -30.45 -4.49
C GLY A 624 -1.24 -30.08 -5.96
N THR A 625 -2.26 -29.34 -6.37
CA THR A 625 -2.36 -28.82 -7.73
C THR A 625 -2.45 -27.31 -7.72
N VAL A 626 -1.88 -26.65 -8.72
CA VAL A 626 -2.14 -25.24 -8.99
C VAL A 626 -3.13 -25.17 -10.16
N PRO A 627 -4.25 -24.43 -10.00
CA PRO A 627 -5.18 -24.24 -11.10
C PRO A 627 -4.55 -23.32 -12.15
N ASP A 628 -4.90 -23.55 -13.40
CA ASP A 628 -4.63 -22.60 -14.47
C ASP A 628 -5.87 -21.78 -14.82
N TYR A 629 -5.67 -20.66 -15.50
CA TYR A 629 -6.76 -19.80 -15.96
C TYR A 629 -7.64 -20.46 -17.06
N LEU A 630 -7.22 -21.60 -17.60
CA LEU A 630 -7.92 -22.44 -18.59
C LEU A 630 -8.75 -23.58 -17.94
N GLY A 631 -8.72 -23.73 -16.60
CA GLY A 631 -9.37 -24.80 -15.85
C GLY A 631 -8.60 -26.13 -15.77
N GLY A 632 -7.35 -26.16 -16.23
CA GLY A 632 -6.37 -27.21 -15.96
C GLY A 632 -5.83 -27.15 -14.54
N HIS A 633 -5.29 -28.26 -14.06
CA HIS A 633 -4.67 -28.38 -12.74
C HIS A 633 -3.31 -29.06 -12.90
N TYR A 634 -2.26 -28.40 -12.42
CA TYR A 634 -0.88 -28.86 -12.56
C TYR A 634 -0.33 -29.33 -11.21
N GLU A 635 0.19 -30.55 -11.16
CA GLU A 635 0.74 -31.12 -9.94
C GLU A 635 1.99 -30.37 -9.50
N VAL A 636 2.02 -30.03 -8.21
CA VAL A 636 3.16 -29.42 -7.53
C VAL A 636 3.50 -30.25 -6.29
N ASN A 637 4.79 -30.57 -6.13
CA ASN A 637 5.28 -31.35 -5.01
C ASN A 637 6.59 -30.75 -4.51
N PHE A 638 6.52 -30.14 -3.33
CA PHE A 638 7.61 -29.38 -2.74
C PHE A 638 7.64 -29.55 -1.22
N ALA A 639 8.78 -29.27 -0.62
CA ALA A 639 8.98 -29.42 0.81
C ALA A 639 9.94 -28.35 1.36
N VAL A 640 9.86 -28.13 2.66
CA VAL A 640 10.80 -27.29 3.41
C VAL A 640 11.30 -28.02 4.65
N LYS A 641 12.59 -27.86 4.95
CA LYS A 641 13.18 -28.31 6.21
C LYS A 641 13.66 -27.12 7.02
N LEU A 642 13.15 -26.99 8.24
CA LEU A 642 13.58 -25.99 9.22
C LEU A 642 14.46 -26.66 10.26
N ARG A 643 15.59 -26.05 10.62
CA ARG A 643 16.51 -26.57 11.66
C ARG A 643 16.68 -25.58 12.81
N SER A 644 17.03 -26.09 13.98
CA SER A 644 17.19 -25.31 15.22
C SER A 644 18.29 -24.23 15.17
N ASP A 645 19.18 -24.28 14.19
CA ASP A 645 20.18 -23.25 13.91
C ASP A 645 19.65 -22.07 13.07
N GLY A 646 18.40 -22.15 12.60
CA GLY A 646 17.76 -21.13 11.77
C GLY A 646 17.92 -21.36 10.26
N SER A 647 18.59 -22.43 9.85
CA SER A 647 18.69 -22.79 8.43
C SER A 647 17.35 -23.28 7.86
N ILE A 648 17.10 -22.91 6.61
CA ILE A 648 15.90 -23.25 5.85
C ILE A 648 16.36 -23.92 4.54
N SER A 649 15.95 -25.16 4.31
CA SER A 649 16.20 -25.87 3.05
C SER A 649 14.90 -26.03 2.28
N TYR A 650 14.91 -25.66 1.00
CA TYR A 650 13.77 -25.76 0.09
C TYR A 650 14.01 -26.93 -0.87
N TYR A 651 12.97 -27.75 -1.10
CA TYR A 651 13.04 -28.93 -1.94
C TYR A 651 11.88 -28.90 -2.93
N TYR A 652 12.16 -29.21 -4.19
CA TYR A 652 11.14 -29.30 -5.24
C TYR A 652 11.34 -30.63 -5.98
N SER A 653 10.26 -31.37 -6.19
CA SER A 653 10.22 -32.59 -7.01
C SER A 653 9.64 -32.25 -8.38
N ASN A 654 9.10 -33.25 -9.11
CA ASN A 654 8.33 -33.06 -10.33
C ASN A 654 7.26 -32.00 -10.14
N SER A 655 7.55 -30.79 -10.62
CA SER A 655 6.68 -29.62 -10.52
C SER A 655 6.83 -28.84 -11.82
N GLU A 656 5.70 -28.45 -12.40
CA GLU A 656 5.65 -27.65 -13.61
C GLU A 656 4.89 -26.37 -13.33
N THR A 657 5.55 -25.22 -13.53
CA THR A 657 4.93 -23.93 -13.20
C THR A 657 4.22 -23.29 -14.38
N HIS A 658 4.39 -23.74 -15.64
CA HIS A 658 3.70 -23.22 -16.86
C HIS A 658 3.51 -21.70 -16.95
N GLY A 659 4.35 -20.90 -16.28
CA GLY A 659 4.20 -19.44 -16.22
C GLY A 659 3.29 -18.88 -15.11
N PHE A 660 2.72 -19.71 -14.22
CA PHE A 660 2.00 -19.27 -13.01
C PHE A 660 2.89 -18.43 -12.10
N GLN A 661 2.29 -17.42 -11.49
CA GLN A 661 2.98 -16.62 -10.49
C GLN A 661 3.05 -17.37 -9.17
N TRP A 662 4.28 -17.59 -8.69
CA TRP A 662 4.54 -18.28 -7.43
C TRP A 662 5.75 -17.66 -6.76
N VAL A 663 5.82 -17.76 -5.43
CA VAL A 663 6.92 -17.16 -4.67
C VAL A 663 7.58 -18.14 -3.72
N ALA A 664 8.91 -18.10 -3.66
CA ALA A 664 9.70 -18.75 -2.62
C ALA A 664 10.66 -17.77 -1.97
N GLY A 665 10.80 -17.88 -0.66
CA GLY A 665 11.64 -16.98 0.12
C GLY A 665 11.35 -16.98 1.61
N ALA A 666 11.92 -16.00 2.30
CA ALA A 666 11.70 -15.74 3.72
C ALA A 666 11.47 -14.25 3.98
N SER A 667 10.61 -13.93 4.94
CA SER A 667 10.28 -12.54 5.29
C SER A 667 10.06 -12.29 6.77
N ASN A 668 10.47 -11.10 7.20
CA ASN A 668 10.22 -10.56 8.52
C ASN A 668 8.83 -9.90 8.67
N GLY A 669 8.11 -9.69 7.55
CA GLY A 669 6.85 -8.95 7.51
C GLY A 669 6.99 -7.46 7.82
N ASP A 670 8.17 -6.88 7.59
CA ASP A 670 8.49 -5.48 7.91
C ASP A 670 8.73 -4.61 6.66
N TYR A 671 8.35 -5.12 5.48
CA TYR A 671 8.54 -4.49 4.17
C TYR A 671 9.98 -4.39 3.67
N THR A 672 10.98 -4.60 4.53
CA THR A 672 12.39 -4.29 4.25
C THR A 672 13.33 -5.48 4.32
N ASN A 673 13.03 -6.43 5.20
CA ASN A 673 13.77 -7.64 5.45
C ASN A 673 12.95 -8.81 4.91
N TRP A 674 13.05 -8.99 3.61
CA TRP A 674 12.50 -10.13 2.89
C TRP A 674 13.45 -10.49 1.76
N GLN A 675 13.40 -11.75 1.33
CA GLN A 675 14.28 -12.27 0.30
C GLN A 675 13.54 -13.33 -0.50
N HIS A 676 13.52 -13.17 -1.82
CA HIS A 676 13.19 -14.23 -2.75
C HIS A 676 14.37 -15.17 -2.94
N LEU A 677 14.09 -16.43 -3.20
CA LEU A 677 15.08 -17.33 -3.80
C LEU A 677 15.36 -16.91 -5.24
N SER A 678 16.57 -17.17 -5.73
CA SER A 678 17.03 -16.79 -7.07
C SER A 678 16.14 -17.29 -8.22
N PHE A 679 15.44 -18.41 -8.02
CA PHE A 679 14.53 -19.02 -8.98
C PHE A 679 13.04 -18.72 -8.70
N SER A 680 12.71 -17.94 -7.68
CA SER A 680 11.32 -17.54 -7.39
C SER A 680 10.67 -16.90 -8.62
N ASN A 681 9.40 -17.23 -8.87
CA ASN A 681 8.63 -16.77 -10.03
C ASN A 681 9.25 -17.12 -11.41
N SER A 682 10.20 -18.06 -11.46
CA SER A 682 10.73 -18.58 -12.72
C SER A 682 9.82 -19.64 -13.32
N THR A 683 9.81 -19.73 -14.65
CA THR A 683 9.23 -20.86 -15.37
C THR A 683 10.24 -22.00 -15.33
N PHE A 684 9.90 -23.11 -14.67
CA PHE A 684 10.72 -24.30 -14.71
C PHE A 684 9.85 -25.56 -14.76
N THR A 685 10.39 -26.57 -15.42
CA THR A 685 9.96 -27.96 -15.33
C THR A 685 11.09 -28.68 -14.60
N ILE A 686 10.90 -28.98 -13.32
CA ILE A 686 11.81 -29.92 -12.66
C ILE A 686 11.31 -31.30 -13.05
N ASN A 687 12.04 -31.98 -13.94
CA ASN A 687 11.89 -33.41 -14.13
C ASN A 687 12.79 -34.08 -13.09
N GLY A 688 12.22 -34.62 -12.03
CA GLY A 688 12.89 -35.33 -10.96
C GLY A 688 13.73 -36.47 -11.50
N GLU A 689 14.97 -36.53 -11.03
CA GLU A 689 15.74 -37.78 -10.99
C GLU A 689 15.28 -38.64 -9.81
#